data_AF-A0A267FIQ9-F1
#
_entry.id   AF-A0A267FIQ9-F1
#
_cell.length_a   1.000
_cell.length_b   1.000
_cell.length_c   1.000
_cell.angle_alpha   90.00
_cell.angle_beta   90.00
_cell.angle_gamma   90.00
#
_symmetry.space_group_name_H-M   'P 1'
#
loop_
_entity.id
_entity.type
_entity.pdbx_description
1 polymer ?
#
loop_
_entity_poly.entity_id
_entity_poly.type
_entity_poly.pdbx_seq_one_letter_code
_entity_poly.pdbx_strand_id
1 'polypeptide(L)'
;MQIVENYDFLRQGEFIISESDKKKYRRILLDNGLLVLLIHEPDDANLPTVKRRKSTVEPLDAMVEVSAILSADEDYDEDPGRRRRRRRRNEQNGDGENANSSMSNSGIEVTTSEDADNALDNEDDGPSDYNDQNQEETGEESNPDEDAQDSEVEAVANRERGDRDGLAEARRSQRVRTAKLSAAAVCVGSGNAQDDPDLPGLAHCLEHMVFMGSAKYPDENGFDAFVQECGGSSNAWTDAEQTLFYFSVRQQSLPDCLDRFAHLLGEPLLLESSLEREVQAVHSEFELACTNVDSQMNFFHNWLAGTGHPMGGFKSGNRFTLWERPRERGIDVRQRLEAYWRRHYTAGNMRLAVQSRIGLDELEATVRESFACLQPGQPEPRSLAPPFANCDKFHGRVYKLLPAKDMDRLRLAWPGPPARLHDQPHRLLAICLAHEGPGSVLDCLRRAGLAAELWAGVRNRGLCDNPAASLFEVGVRLTPAGLRAWERIVRLIYAYIGLMGQRLNELARIYAERRRIWRTAFRFQEEDEPADSVEFASCNMHRLQPEMWLMGDRIVRRFNPEAIEDYRKRLRPRNCCILLTSRSYGPICDQVTDGPAVRFAEHRLSEATMADWELCVTNPDTEMLTACRLHLPLPNQFVSEQFNVPSPGEAYREMGLECVPEYPVRLLVGDPAVDRFGPLFYYKDRKFKTPRAVVRVSLDSPVICESLENSTLVHLWLYMFDFQLSKELYAAVEAYLWYEVLYVEPFSIRIRVEGYNDKLFVSDSC
;
A
#
# COMPACT_ATOMS: atom_id res chain seq x y z
N MET A 1 9.30 29.98 -1.55
CA MET A 1 10.46 29.16 -1.99
C MET A 1 11.60 29.15 -0.97
N GLN A 2 11.87 30.27 -0.27
CA GLN A 2 12.92 30.36 0.76
C GLN A 2 12.80 29.30 1.87
N ILE A 3 11.58 28.83 2.15
CA ILE A 3 11.31 27.70 3.06
C ILE A 3 12.18 26.48 2.74
N VAL A 4 12.43 26.15 1.46
CA VAL A 4 13.20 24.95 1.08
C VAL A 4 14.72 25.12 1.32
N GLU A 5 15.19 26.31 1.70
CA GLU A 5 16.64 26.64 1.74
C GLU A 5 17.08 27.33 3.06
N ASN A 6 16.15 27.89 3.85
CA ASN A 6 16.42 28.41 5.21
C ASN A 6 15.93 27.41 6.29
N TYR A 7 16.84 26.58 6.78
CA TYR A 7 16.56 25.44 7.66
C TYR A 7 16.44 25.79 9.16
N ASP A 8 15.46 26.61 9.53
CA ASP A 8 15.21 27.09 10.90
C ASP A 8 13.73 26.85 11.30
N PHE A 9 13.23 25.65 11.00
CA PHE A 9 11.81 25.39 10.66
C PHE A 9 10.78 25.35 11.79
N LEU A 10 11.16 24.97 13.01
CA LEU A 10 10.21 24.72 14.11
C LEU A 10 10.84 25.09 15.45
N ARG A 11 11.01 26.39 15.67
CA ARG A 11 11.31 26.97 16.98
C ARG A 11 10.09 26.82 17.90
N GLN A 12 10.32 26.59 19.18
CA GLN A 12 9.26 26.26 20.14
C GLN A 12 8.32 27.45 20.37
N GLY A 13 7.01 27.22 20.24
CA GLY A 13 5.97 28.25 20.46
C GLY A 13 5.74 29.22 19.29
N GLU A 14 6.67 29.31 18.32
CA GLU A 14 6.42 30.01 17.07
C GLU A 14 5.47 29.18 16.17
N PHE A 15 4.63 29.84 15.38
CA PHE A 15 3.82 29.19 14.35
C PHE A 15 4.25 29.66 12.97
N ILE A 16 4.27 28.73 12.01
CA ILE A 16 4.71 28.98 10.63
C ILE A 16 3.61 28.60 9.66
N ILE A 17 3.39 29.47 8.66
CA ILE A 17 2.41 29.23 7.59
C ILE A 17 3.16 28.61 6.42
N SER A 18 2.71 27.45 5.96
CA SER A 18 3.28 26.80 4.78
C SER A 18 2.94 27.57 3.49
N GLU A 19 3.93 27.77 2.62
CA GLU A 19 3.73 28.42 1.33
C GLU A 19 2.94 27.55 0.33
N SER A 20 2.91 26.22 0.47
CA SER A 20 2.19 25.29 -0.41
C SER A 20 0.71 25.21 -0.04
N ASP A 21 0.43 24.54 1.08
CA ASP A 21 -0.89 24.09 1.57
C ASP A 21 -1.63 25.14 2.43
N LYS A 22 -0.96 26.22 2.84
CA LYS A 22 -1.48 27.30 3.70
C LYS A 22 -1.85 26.90 5.13
N LYS A 23 -1.63 25.65 5.54
CA LYS A 23 -1.80 25.22 6.93
C LYS A 23 -0.81 25.96 7.84
N LYS A 24 -1.19 26.15 9.10
CA LYS A 24 -0.33 26.76 10.13
C LYS A 24 0.17 25.65 11.05
N TYR A 25 1.49 25.56 11.19
CA TYR A 25 2.15 24.54 11.99
C TYR A 25 2.71 25.19 13.27
N ARG A 26 2.46 24.59 14.43
CA ARG A 26 3.08 24.97 15.71
C ARG A 26 3.67 23.75 16.39
N ARG A 27 4.94 23.85 16.79
CA ARG A 27 5.61 22.85 17.63
C ARG A 27 5.52 23.29 19.09
N ILE A 28 5.01 22.42 19.95
CA ILE A 28 4.99 22.62 21.40
C ILE A 28 5.59 21.42 22.13
N LEU A 29 6.02 21.66 23.36
CA LEU A 29 6.44 20.64 24.31
C LEU A 29 5.56 20.83 25.55
N LEU A 30 4.96 19.74 26.03
CA LEU A 30 4.17 19.73 27.27
C LEU A 30 5.08 19.52 28.48
N ASP A 31 4.61 19.87 29.67
CA ASP A 31 5.42 19.86 30.90
C ASP A 31 5.77 18.44 31.38
N ASN A 32 5.02 17.41 30.95
CA ASN A 32 5.37 16.00 31.12
C ASN A 32 6.38 15.48 30.07
N GLY A 33 6.75 16.30 29.08
CA GLY A 33 7.71 15.97 28.04
C GLY A 33 7.12 15.52 26.70
N LEU A 34 5.78 15.49 26.54
CA LEU A 34 5.15 15.15 25.27
C LEU A 34 5.50 16.20 24.20
N LEU A 35 6.15 15.77 23.12
CA LEU A 35 6.46 16.61 21.96
C LEU A 35 5.30 16.53 20.95
N VAL A 36 4.74 17.70 20.63
CA VAL A 36 3.51 17.83 19.84
C VAL A 36 3.74 18.70 18.61
N LEU A 37 3.13 18.30 17.49
CA LEU A 37 2.95 19.12 16.29
C LEU A 37 1.46 19.39 16.05
N LEU A 38 1.06 20.66 16.18
CA LEU A 38 -0.30 21.12 15.88
C LEU A 38 -0.36 21.64 14.45
N ILE A 39 -1.36 21.19 13.70
CA ILE A 39 -1.60 21.49 12.29
C ILE A 39 -3.00 22.14 12.18
N HIS A 40 -3.04 23.47 12.16
CA HIS A 40 -4.27 24.20 11.91
C HIS A 40 -4.50 24.38 10.41
N GLU A 41 -5.57 23.78 9.91
CA GLU A 41 -6.06 23.99 8.56
C GLU A 41 -6.96 25.24 8.52
N PRO A 42 -6.67 26.26 7.70
CA PRO A 42 -7.57 27.40 7.53
C PRO A 42 -8.84 26.99 6.78
N ASP A 43 -9.97 27.64 7.10
CA ASP A 43 -11.20 27.48 6.32
C ASP A 43 -11.02 27.85 4.84
N ASP A 44 -11.85 27.24 3.98
CA ASP A 44 -12.05 27.59 2.56
C ASP A 44 -12.74 28.97 2.40
N ALA A 45 -12.07 30.02 2.90
CA ALA A 45 -12.56 31.39 3.04
C ALA A 45 -12.65 32.16 1.71
N ASN A 46 -13.20 31.52 0.67
CA ASN A 46 -13.62 32.14 -0.59
C ASN A 46 -14.74 31.37 -1.32
N LEU A 47 -15.42 30.41 -0.69
CA LEU A 47 -16.71 29.90 -1.19
C LEU A 47 -17.84 30.82 -0.67
N PRO A 48 -18.52 31.60 -1.54
CA PRO A 48 -19.59 32.48 -1.09
C PRO A 48 -20.76 31.65 -0.57
N THR A 49 -21.15 31.87 0.70
CA THR A 49 -22.35 31.25 1.28
C THR A 49 -23.58 31.76 0.54
N VAL A 50 -24.14 30.91 -0.33
CA VAL A 50 -25.33 31.22 -1.12
C VAL A 50 -26.53 31.36 -0.20
N LYS A 51 -26.77 32.58 0.29
CA LYS A 51 -28.03 32.97 0.93
C LYS A 51 -29.14 32.69 -0.08
N ARG A 52 -29.98 31.66 0.18
CA ARG A 52 -31.17 31.34 -0.60
C ARG A 52 -32.07 32.58 -0.72
N ARG A 53 -31.94 33.33 -1.81
CA ARG A 53 -32.96 34.29 -2.23
C ARG A 53 -34.18 33.48 -2.68
N LYS A 54 -35.34 33.72 -2.08
CA LYS A 54 -36.62 33.23 -2.61
C LYS A 54 -36.87 33.94 -3.94
N SER A 55 -36.65 33.26 -5.06
CA SER A 55 -37.14 33.68 -6.37
C SER A 55 -38.55 33.12 -6.56
N THR A 56 -39.55 34.00 -6.57
CA THR A 56 -40.91 33.67 -6.99
C THR A 56 -40.95 33.51 -8.50
N VAL A 57 -41.21 32.30 -8.97
CA VAL A 57 -41.61 31.98 -10.34
C VAL A 57 -42.79 31.00 -10.22
N GLU A 58 -43.86 31.24 -10.97
CA GLU A 58 -45.07 30.42 -10.94
C GLU A 58 -44.91 29.15 -11.80
N PRO A 59 -45.62 28.06 -11.49
CA PRO A 59 -45.52 26.81 -12.24
C PRO A 59 -46.21 26.91 -13.61
N LEU A 60 -45.68 26.16 -14.59
CA LEU A 60 -46.37 25.90 -15.85
C LEU A 60 -46.85 24.44 -15.86
N ASP A 61 -48.15 24.23 -15.67
CA ASP A 61 -48.79 22.92 -15.83
C ASP A 61 -49.03 22.63 -17.32
N ALA A 62 -48.49 21.51 -17.82
CA ALA A 62 -48.88 20.96 -19.13
C ALA A 62 -48.61 19.46 -19.27
N MET A 63 -49.71 18.70 -19.32
CA MET A 63 -49.88 17.36 -19.92
C MET A 63 -49.19 16.14 -19.27
N VAL A 64 -50.05 15.35 -18.63
CA VAL A 64 -49.91 13.93 -18.26
C VAL A 64 -50.12 13.03 -19.51
N GLU A 65 -49.98 11.71 -19.35
CA GLU A 65 -50.33 10.62 -20.32
C GLU A 65 -49.37 10.37 -21.50
N VAL A 66 -48.43 9.42 -21.31
CA VAL A 66 -48.31 8.24 -22.20
C VAL A 66 -47.96 7.01 -21.34
N SER A 67 -48.94 6.14 -21.07
CA SER A 67 -48.72 4.87 -20.36
C SER A 67 -49.63 3.74 -20.87
N ALA A 68 -49.81 3.65 -22.19
CA ALA A 68 -50.69 2.67 -22.83
C ALA A 68 -50.38 2.43 -24.34
N ILE A 69 -49.22 1.85 -24.68
CA ILE A 69 -48.99 1.22 -26.01
C ILE A 69 -48.23 -0.10 -25.83
N LEU A 70 -48.94 -1.13 -25.35
CA LEU A 70 -48.50 -2.53 -25.36
C LEU A 70 -49.72 -3.45 -25.57
N SER A 71 -50.27 -3.44 -26.80
CA SER A 71 -51.36 -4.32 -27.21
C SER A 71 -51.56 -4.32 -28.73
N ALA A 72 -51.63 -5.52 -29.33
CA ALA A 72 -52.13 -5.84 -30.67
C ALA A 72 -51.36 -5.33 -31.92
N ASP A 73 -51.30 -6.07 -33.05
CA ASP A 73 -51.55 -7.51 -33.35
C ASP A 73 -50.98 -7.87 -34.77
N GLU A 74 -51.33 -9.06 -35.30
CA GLU A 74 -51.04 -9.69 -36.62
C GLU A 74 -49.77 -10.58 -36.65
N ASP A 75 -49.80 -11.94 -36.60
CA ASP A 75 -50.49 -13.05 -37.33
C ASP A 75 -49.72 -13.56 -38.58
N TYR A 76 -49.67 -14.85 -38.95
CA TYR A 76 -50.33 -16.09 -38.47
C TYR A 76 -49.25 -17.11 -37.94
N ASP A 77 -49.31 -18.45 -37.87
CA ASP A 77 -50.13 -19.56 -38.44
C ASP A 77 -50.08 -20.82 -37.53
N GLU A 78 -50.76 -21.93 -37.89
CA GLU A 78 -51.04 -23.10 -37.01
C GLU A 78 -50.15 -24.35 -37.19
N ASP A 79 -49.90 -25.13 -36.10
CA ASP A 79 -50.39 -26.51 -35.86
C ASP A 79 -49.80 -27.12 -34.52
N PRO A 80 -50.49 -27.98 -33.72
CA PRO A 80 -50.13 -28.20 -32.31
C PRO A 80 -49.62 -29.61 -31.87
N GLY A 81 -48.66 -29.63 -30.94
CA GLY A 81 -48.06 -30.86 -30.38
C GLY A 81 -48.20 -31.10 -28.86
N ARG A 82 -49.26 -31.81 -28.44
CA ARG A 82 -49.42 -32.53 -27.13
C ARG A 82 -49.23 -31.78 -25.78
N ARG A 83 -50.36 -31.49 -25.12
CA ARG A 83 -50.47 -31.25 -23.66
C ARG A 83 -50.35 -32.56 -22.83
N ARG A 84 -50.14 -32.40 -21.50
CA ARG A 84 -50.33 -33.36 -20.35
C ARG A 84 -49.06 -34.18 -19.96
N ARG A 85 -48.78 -34.49 -18.67
CA ARG A 85 -49.63 -34.44 -17.45
C ARG A 85 -48.84 -34.41 -16.10
N ARG A 86 -49.26 -33.51 -15.20
CA ARG A 86 -49.34 -33.58 -13.71
C ARG A 86 -48.22 -34.20 -12.83
N ARG A 87 -47.80 -33.39 -11.84
CA ARG A 87 -47.38 -33.73 -10.45
C ARG A 87 -48.17 -34.89 -9.79
N ARG A 88 -47.45 -35.68 -8.97
CA ARG A 88 -47.78 -36.23 -7.61
C ARG A 88 -47.49 -37.73 -7.44
N ARG A 89 -46.52 -38.08 -6.57
CA ARG A 89 -46.78 -38.75 -5.27
C ARG A 89 -45.54 -38.82 -4.38
N ASN A 90 -45.72 -38.69 -3.06
CA ASN A 90 -44.88 -39.37 -2.06
C ASN A 90 -45.37 -40.83 -1.93
N GLU A 91 -44.50 -41.75 -1.51
CA GLU A 91 -44.60 -42.44 -0.20
C GLU A 91 -43.69 -43.69 -0.10
N GLN A 92 -42.94 -43.76 1.01
CA GLN A 92 -42.62 -44.95 1.82
C GLN A 92 -41.68 -46.09 1.34
N ASN A 93 -40.62 -46.28 2.14
CA ASN A 93 -40.12 -47.54 2.76
C ASN A 93 -39.45 -48.63 1.89
N GLY A 94 -38.42 -49.29 2.43
CA GLY A 94 -37.79 -50.47 1.82
C GLY A 94 -36.38 -50.80 2.31
N ASP A 95 -36.28 -51.38 3.50
CA ASP A 95 -35.08 -51.80 4.25
C ASP A 95 -34.07 -52.73 3.51
N GLY A 96 -32.86 -52.89 4.10
CA GLY A 96 -31.91 -53.98 3.80
C GLY A 96 -30.55 -53.50 3.28
N GLU A 97 -29.56 -53.18 4.12
CA GLU A 97 -28.65 -54.07 4.88
C GLU A 97 -27.63 -54.88 4.06
N ASN A 98 -26.36 -54.79 4.51
CA ASN A 98 -25.30 -55.83 4.53
C ASN A 98 -24.83 -56.50 3.21
N ALA A 99 -23.56 -56.90 3.04
CA ALA A 99 -22.25 -56.60 3.66
C ALA A 99 -21.17 -57.42 2.91
N ASN A 100 -19.88 -57.09 3.09
CA ASN A 100 -18.68 -57.87 2.70
C ASN A 100 -18.42 -58.06 1.19
N SER A 101 -17.23 -57.84 0.61
CA SER A 101 -15.79 -57.92 1.01
C SER A 101 -15.08 -59.21 0.52
N SER A 102 -13.74 -59.22 0.60
CA SER A 102 -12.77 -60.07 -0.14
C SER A 102 -12.68 -59.76 -1.65
N MET A 103 -11.55 -59.34 -2.24
CA MET A 103 -10.19 -59.93 -2.34
C MET A 103 -10.14 -61.16 -3.26
N SER A 104 -9.38 -61.22 -4.36
CA SER A 104 -7.91 -61.12 -4.43
C SER A 104 -7.40 -61.44 -5.85
N ASN A 105 -6.15 -61.09 -6.17
CA ASN A 105 -5.32 -61.62 -7.29
C ASN A 105 -5.80 -61.37 -8.74
N SER A 106 -4.94 -61.35 -9.76
CA SER A 106 -3.47 -61.28 -9.84
C SER A 106 -3.08 -60.73 -11.22
N GLY A 107 -2.07 -59.86 -11.32
CA GLY A 107 -1.62 -59.32 -12.61
C GLY A 107 -0.56 -60.18 -13.31
N ILE A 108 -0.21 -59.83 -14.56
CA ILE A 108 1.05 -60.17 -15.25
C ILE A 108 1.21 -59.31 -16.53
N GLU A 109 2.48 -59.06 -16.90
CA GLU A 109 3.02 -58.60 -18.21
C GLU A 109 2.55 -57.28 -18.89
N VAL A 110 3.40 -56.27 -18.66
CA VAL A 110 3.92 -55.24 -19.60
C VAL A 110 3.77 -55.53 -21.11
N THR A 111 3.24 -54.54 -21.84
CA THR A 111 3.64 -54.20 -23.23
C THR A 111 3.80 -52.67 -23.37
N THR A 112 4.29 -52.20 -24.52
CA THR A 112 4.81 -50.84 -24.74
C THR A 112 3.96 -49.98 -25.69
N SER A 113 4.41 -48.72 -25.85
CA SER A 113 4.21 -47.77 -26.97
C SER A 113 2.85 -47.07 -27.16
N GLU A 114 2.97 -45.74 -27.04
CA GLU A 114 2.45 -44.71 -27.97
C GLU A 114 1.00 -44.19 -27.87
N ASP A 115 0.97 -42.87 -27.63
CA ASP A 115 0.06 -41.81 -28.08
C ASP A 115 -1.38 -41.67 -27.58
N ALA A 116 -1.64 -40.42 -27.15
CA ALA A 116 -2.88 -39.64 -27.15
C ALA A 116 -4.23 -40.31 -26.74
N ASP A 117 -4.87 -39.75 -25.72
CA ASP A 117 -5.87 -38.72 -26.04
C ASP A 117 -6.11 -37.72 -24.88
N ASN A 118 -6.88 -36.68 -25.19
CA ASN A 118 -7.16 -35.50 -24.37
C ASN A 118 -8.11 -35.78 -23.19
N ALA A 119 -7.83 -35.15 -22.05
CA ALA A 119 -8.84 -34.77 -21.06
C ALA A 119 -8.68 -33.27 -20.79
N LEU A 120 -9.77 -32.51 -20.97
CA LEU A 120 -9.81 -31.06 -20.80
C LEU A 120 -10.50 -30.73 -19.47
N ASP A 121 -9.74 -30.23 -18.49
CA ASP A 121 -10.27 -29.53 -17.33
C ASP A 121 -9.81 -28.06 -17.41
N ASN A 122 -10.75 -27.12 -17.48
CA ASN A 122 -10.49 -25.69 -17.64
C ASN A 122 -10.81 -24.92 -16.34
N GLU A 123 -9.78 -24.47 -15.64
CA GLU A 123 -9.81 -23.34 -14.69
C GLU A 123 -8.41 -22.69 -14.84
N ASP A 124 -8.21 -21.68 -15.70
CA ASP A 124 -8.65 -20.27 -15.60
C ASP A 124 -8.09 -19.56 -14.36
N ASP A 125 -7.05 -18.73 -14.57
CA ASP A 125 -6.36 -18.01 -13.47
C ASP A 125 -5.73 -16.68 -13.96
N GLY A 126 -6.61 -15.69 -14.15
CA GLY A 126 -6.31 -14.27 -13.97
C GLY A 126 -6.42 -13.35 -15.21
N PRO A 127 -6.63 -12.02 -15.02
CA PRO A 127 -6.89 -11.32 -13.75
C PRO A 127 -7.99 -10.22 -13.79
N SER A 128 -8.79 -10.09 -12.73
CA SER A 128 -9.44 -8.80 -12.38
C SER A 128 -9.93 -8.72 -10.95
N ASP A 129 -9.60 -7.61 -10.26
CA ASP A 129 -10.49 -7.00 -9.26
C ASP A 129 -11.61 -6.29 -10.04
N TYR A 130 -12.80 -6.90 -10.14
CA TYR A 130 -14.08 -6.20 -10.33
C TYR A 130 -15.20 -7.03 -9.69
N ASN A 131 -16.24 -6.35 -9.20
CA ASN A 131 -17.21 -6.89 -8.26
C ASN A 131 -18.63 -6.62 -8.78
N ASP A 132 -19.31 -7.67 -9.24
CA ASP A 132 -20.73 -7.64 -9.55
C ASP A 132 -21.55 -8.22 -8.38
N GLN A 133 -22.49 -7.41 -7.90
CA GLN A 133 -23.54 -7.80 -6.97
C GLN A 133 -24.82 -7.06 -7.38
N ASN A 134 -25.75 -7.76 -8.04
CA ASN A 134 -27.19 -7.48 -7.95
C ASN A 134 -28.06 -8.62 -8.50
N GLN A 135 -28.70 -9.38 -7.62
CA GLN A 135 -30.07 -9.84 -7.85
C GLN A 135 -30.79 -10.15 -6.54
N GLU A 136 -32.09 -9.89 -6.51
CA GLU A 136 -32.89 -9.76 -5.29
C GLU A 136 -33.52 -11.08 -4.83
N GLU A 137 -33.66 -11.21 -3.51
CA GLU A 137 -34.65 -11.96 -2.72
C GLU A 137 -35.34 -13.22 -3.29
N THR A 138 -35.29 -14.31 -2.52
CA THR A 138 -36.49 -14.82 -1.79
C THR A 138 -36.15 -15.97 -0.84
N GLY A 139 -36.59 -15.88 0.42
CA GLY A 139 -36.53 -17.00 1.38
C GLY A 139 -36.34 -16.58 2.83
N GLU A 140 -37.41 -16.59 3.62
CA GLU A 140 -37.38 -16.36 5.07
C GLU A 140 -36.93 -17.62 5.83
N GLU A 141 -36.02 -17.48 6.81
CA GLU A 141 -36.24 -17.96 8.20
C GLU A 141 -35.20 -17.32 9.14
N SER A 142 -35.54 -17.16 10.43
CA SER A 142 -34.89 -16.18 11.32
C SER A 142 -34.19 -16.80 12.54
N ASN A 143 -33.01 -16.28 12.90
CA ASN A 143 -32.48 -16.25 14.27
C ASN A 143 -31.54 -15.03 14.45
N PRO A 144 -31.62 -14.28 15.56
CA PRO A 144 -30.66 -13.25 15.92
C PRO A 144 -29.52 -13.78 16.82
N ASP A 145 -28.48 -12.95 16.98
CA ASP A 145 -27.32 -13.06 17.91
C ASP A 145 -25.95 -13.44 17.29
N GLU A 146 -25.49 -12.73 16.25
CA GLU A 146 -24.05 -12.71 15.84
C GLU A 146 -23.73 -11.47 14.94
N ASP A 147 -23.42 -10.31 15.54
CA ASP A 147 -23.09 -9.04 14.84
C ASP A 147 -22.08 -8.21 15.67
N ALA A 148 -20.81 -8.61 15.73
CA ALA A 148 -19.80 -7.92 16.55
C ALA A 148 -18.30 -8.12 16.23
N GLN A 149 -17.90 -8.92 15.22
CA GLN A 149 -16.51 -9.42 15.11
C GLN A 149 -15.73 -9.16 13.81
N ASP A 150 -16.37 -8.63 12.75
CA ASP A 150 -15.72 -8.54 11.43
C ASP A 150 -14.77 -7.35 11.22
N SER A 151 -14.65 -6.41 12.17
CA SER A 151 -13.84 -5.19 11.99
C SER A 151 -12.32 -5.37 12.09
N GLU A 152 -11.84 -6.44 12.73
CA GLU A 152 -10.40 -6.62 13.01
C GLU A 152 -9.68 -7.43 11.91
N VAL A 153 -10.40 -8.28 11.17
CA VAL A 153 -9.79 -9.25 10.24
C VAL A 153 -9.27 -8.59 8.96
N GLU A 154 -9.87 -7.48 8.50
CA GLU A 154 -9.42 -6.75 7.31
C GLU A 154 -8.06 -6.05 7.49
N ALA A 155 -7.68 -5.68 8.72
CA ALA A 155 -6.50 -4.86 9.01
C ALA A 155 -5.19 -5.47 8.48
N VAL A 156 -5.07 -6.80 8.51
CA VAL A 156 -3.86 -7.53 8.08
C VAL A 156 -3.78 -7.68 6.57
N ALA A 157 -4.92 -7.70 5.87
CA ALA A 157 -4.94 -7.71 4.40
C ALA A 157 -4.38 -6.41 3.81
N ASN A 158 -4.60 -5.27 4.49
CA ASN A 158 -4.12 -3.96 4.06
C ASN A 158 -2.59 -3.75 4.22
N ARG A 159 -1.89 -4.59 5.00
CA ARG A 159 -0.45 -4.40 5.31
C ARG A 159 0.51 -4.51 4.11
N GLU A 160 0.06 -4.96 2.94
CA GLU A 160 0.79 -4.80 1.66
C GLU A 160 -0.01 -4.13 0.52
N ARG A 161 -1.17 -3.52 0.80
CA ARG A 161 -1.93 -2.69 -0.17
C ARG A 161 -1.55 -1.20 -0.17
N GLY A 162 -0.87 -0.74 0.88
CA GLY A 162 -0.55 0.67 1.18
C GLY A 162 0.38 1.43 0.22
N ASP A 163 0.61 0.94 -1.00
CA ASP A 163 1.31 1.68 -2.09
C ASP A 163 0.56 1.58 -3.44
N ARG A 164 -0.70 1.09 -3.44
CA ARG A 164 -1.60 1.04 -4.63
C ARG A 164 -3.07 1.39 -4.34
N ASP A 165 -3.64 1.05 -3.19
CA ASP A 165 -5.09 1.13 -2.97
C ASP A 165 -5.63 2.52 -2.59
N GLY A 166 -4.76 3.49 -2.27
CA GLY A 166 -5.16 4.88 -1.97
C GLY A 166 -5.87 5.64 -3.12
N LEU A 167 -5.97 5.03 -4.30
CA LEU A 167 -6.76 5.51 -5.45
C LEU A 167 -8.04 4.71 -5.71
N ALA A 168 -8.31 3.64 -4.93
CA ALA A 168 -9.43 2.73 -5.06
C ALA A 168 -10.52 3.00 -4.01
N GLU A 169 -10.18 3.10 -2.71
CA GLU A 169 -11.16 3.40 -1.64
C GLU A 169 -11.86 4.75 -1.86
N ALA A 170 -11.13 5.73 -2.40
CA ALA A 170 -11.64 7.04 -2.84
C ALA A 170 -12.72 6.98 -3.96
N ARG A 171 -13.09 5.78 -4.45
CA ARG A 171 -14.12 5.57 -5.48
C ARG A 171 -15.44 5.00 -4.96
N ARG A 172 -15.47 4.33 -3.79
CA ARG A 172 -16.72 3.78 -3.22
C ARG A 172 -17.51 4.79 -2.37
N SER A 173 -16.89 5.90 -1.96
CA SER A 173 -17.57 7.00 -1.28
C SER A 173 -18.50 7.79 -2.23
N GLN A 174 -19.73 7.30 -2.42
CA GLN A 174 -20.79 8.05 -3.08
C GLN A 174 -20.99 9.42 -2.40
N ARG A 175 -21.28 10.45 -3.20
CA ARG A 175 -21.16 11.89 -2.84
C ARG A 175 -22.12 12.38 -1.75
N VAL A 176 -21.87 12.00 -0.50
CA VAL A 176 -22.13 12.87 0.64
C VAL A 176 -21.10 14.01 0.61
N ARG A 177 -21.48 15.21 1.07
CA ARG A 177 -20.48 16.25 1.38
C ARG A 177 -19.79 15.90 2.70
N THR A 178 -18.75 15.07 2.64
CA THR A 178 -17.83 14.92 3.76
C THR A 178 -17.25 16.29 4.12
N ALA A 179 -17.53 16.76 5.33
CA ALA A 179 -16.73 17.80 5.93
C ALA A 179 -15.36 17.19 6.24
N LYS A 180 -14.27 17.90 5.95
CA LYS A 180 -12.93 17.41 6.31
C LYS A 180 -12.89 17.09 7.81
N LEU A 181 -12.38 15.91 8.11
CA LEU A 181 -12.25 15.44 9.47
C LEU A 181 -11.14 16.20 10.20
N SER A 182 -11.16 16.13 11.53
CA SER A 182 -9.98 16.39 12.35
C SER A 182 -9.38 15.05 12.75
N ALA A 183 -8.07 14.99 12.92
CA ALA A 183 -7.36 13.75 13.21
C ALA A 183 -6.23 13.96 14.22
N ALA A 184 -5.87 12.89 14.92
CA ALA A 184 -4.71 12.86 15.79
C ALA A 184 -4.02 11.49 15.77
N ALA A 185 -2.71 11.50 15.97
CA ALA A 185 -1.89 10.29 16.03
C ALA A 185 -0.79 10.41 17.09
N VAL A 186 -0.63 9.36 17.89
CA VAL A 186 0.44 9.21 18.88
C VAL A 186 1.36 8.07 18.45
N CYS A 187 2.61 8.41 18.16
CA CYS A 187 3.66 7.43 17.91
C CYS A 187 4.52 7.24 19.17
N VAL A 188 4.48 6.05 19.76
CA VAL A 188 5.30 5.66 20.91
C VAL A 188 6.68 5.20 20.43
N GLY A 189 7.75 5.64 21.08
CA GLY A 189 9.15 5.33 20.72
C GLY A 189 9.62 3.95 21.17
N SER A 190 8.76 2.94 21.02
CA SER A 190 8.97 1.55 21.42
C SER A 190 8.09 0.65 20.56
N GLY A 191 8.57 -0.53 20.22
CA GLY A 191 7.80 -1.56 19.52
C GLY A 191 8.37 -2.94 19.81
N ASN A 192 8.16 -3.91 18.91
CA ASN A 192 8.53 -5.29 19.18
C ASN A 192 10.05 -5.52 19.37
N ALA A 193 10.94 -4.58 19.00
CA ALA A 193 12.37 -4.69 19.33
C ALA A 193 12.65 -4.53 20.83
N GLN A 194 11.73 -3.94 21.60
CA GLN A 194 11.78 -3.83 23.06
C GLN A 194 11.07 -5.00 23.77
N ASP A 195 10.47 -5.94 23.05
CA ASP A 195 9.87 -7.16 23.64
C ASP A 195 10.85 -7.90 24.54
N ASP A 196 10.34 -8.39 25.67
CA ASP A 196 11.07 -9.28 26.54
C ASP A 196 11.38 -10.62 25.82
N PRO A 197 12.60 -11.19 25.92
CA PRO A 197 13.00 -12.39 25.15
C PRO A 197 12.20 -13.68 25.42
N ASP A 198 11.45 -13.74 26.52
CA ASP A 198 10.52 -14.83 26.84
C ASP A 198 9.08 -14.58 26.36
N LEU A 199 8.73 -13.36 25.97
CA LEU A 199 7.40 -12.93 25.48
C LEU A 199 7.45 -12.17 24.12
N PRO A 200 7.86 -12.81 23.01
CA PRO A 200 7.72 -12.22 21.67
C PRO A 200 6.29 -11.79 21.34
N GLY A 201 6.13 -10.56 20.84
CA GLY A 201 4.85 -9.92 20.54
C GLY A 201 4.23 -9.14 21.70
N LEU A 202 4.94 -8.91 22.81
CA LEU A 202 4.39 -8.21 23.98
C LEU A 202 3.96 -6.76 23.65
N ALA A 203 4.74 -6.04 22.84
CA ALA A 203 4.40 -4.69 22.38
C ALA A 203 3.12 -4.67 21.54
N HIS A 204 2.94 -5.66 20.68
CA HIS A 204 1.78 -5.82 19.79
C HIS A 204 0.53 -6.27 20.57
N CYS A 205 0.69 -7.16 21.56
CA CYS A 205 -0.38 -7.50 22.48
C CYS A 205 -0.82 -6.30 23.33
N LEU A 206 0.10 -5.42 23.73
CA LEU A 206 -0.24 -4.17 24.42
C LEU A 206 -1.03 -3.20 23.52
N GLU A 207 -0.75 -3.16 22.23
CA GLU A 207 -1.50 -2.35 21.26
C GLU A 207 -2.98 -2.70 21.23
N HIS A 208 -3.34 -3.99 21.13
CA HIS A 208 -4.73 -4.44 21.29
C HIS A 208 -5.27 -4.11 22.69
N MET A 209 -4.51 -4.46 23.73
CA MET A 209 -4.98 -4.38 25.12
C MET A 209 -5.22 -2.95 25.65
N VAL A 210 -4.72 -1.90 25.00
CA VAL A 210 -5.10 -0.52 25.38
C VAL A 210 -6.51 -0.13 24.91
N PHE A 211 -7.04 -0.72 23.83
CA PHE A 211 -8.42 -0.48 23.38
C PHE A 211 -9.47 -1.12 24.33
N MET A 212 -9.04 -2.07 25.17
CA MET A 212 -9.85 -2.75 26.19
C MET A 212 -10.13 -1.90 27.45
N GLY A 213 -10.43 -0.61 27.25
CA GLY A 213 -10.86 0.33 28.29
C GLY A 213 -9.73 0.97 29.11
N SER A 214 -10.07 2.11 29.72
CA SER A 214 -9.20 2.95 30.56
C SER A 214 -9.86 3.28 31.90
N ALA A 215 -9.09 3.79 32.87
CA ALA A 215 -9.60 4.15 34.20
C ALA A 215 -10.75 5.19 34.18
N LYS A 216 -10.84 6.03 33.13
CA LYS A 216 -11.88 7.05 32.93
C LYS A 216 -13.00 6.61 32.00
N TYR A 217 -12.68 5.76 31.01
CA TYR A 217 -13.60 5.21 30.02
C TYR A 217 -13.45 3.68 30.04
N PRO A 218 -14.15 2.97 30.95
CA PRO A 218 -13.87 1.58 31.26
C PRO A 218 -14.52 0.57 30.31
N ASP A 219 -15.36 1.02 29.39
CA ASP A 219 -16.06 0.18 28.42
C ASP A 219 -15.07 -0.33 27.36
N GLU A 220 -14.96 -1.66 27.19
CA GLU A 220 -14.14 -2.29 26.14
C GLU A 220 -14.60 -1.80 24.75
N ASN A 221 -13.65 -1.46 23.87
CA ASN A 221 -13.88 -0.89 22.54
C ASN A 221 -14.73 0.42 22.53
N GLY A 222 -14.95 1.02 23.71
CA GLY A 222 -15.69 2.28 23.89
C GLY A 222 -14.96 3.53 23.36
N PHE A 223 -13.74 3.38 22.85
CA PHE A 223 -13.07 4.40 22.05
C PHE A 223 -13.52 4.33 20.59
N ASP A 224 -13.41 3.16 19.95
CA ASP A 224 -13.67 2.96 18.53
C ASP A 224 -15.16 3.10 18.20
N ALA A 225 -16.04 2.58 19.07
CA ALA A 225 -17.47 2.84 18.97
C ALA A 225 -17.79 4.35 18.99
N PHE A 226 -17.14 5.12 19.87
CA PHE A 226 -17.32 6.57 19.94
C PHE A 226 -16.74 7.30 18.71
N VAL A 227 -15.61 6.83 18.17
CA VAL A 227 -15.02 7.35 16.93
C VAL A 227 -15.93 7.10 15.72
N GLN A 228 -16.53 5.91 15.62
CA GLN A 228 -17.52 5.56 14.60
C GLN A 228 -18.81 6.40 14.73
N GLU A 229 -19.38 6.53 15.94
CA GLU A 229 -20.50 7.44 16.24
C GLU A 229 -20.16 8.89 15.84
N CYS A 230 -18.92 9.31 16.06
CA CYS A 230 -18.40 10.62 15.65
C CYS A 230 -18.15 10.75 14.13
N GLY A 231 -18.55 9.77 13.33
CA GLY A 231 -18.45 9.79 11.86
C GLY A 231 -16.99 9.76 11.40
N GLY A 232 -16.23 8.84 11.96
CA GLY A 232 -14.78 8.76 11.85
C GLY A 232 -14.27 7.31 11.86
N SER A 233 -12.94 7.17 11.94
CA SER A 233 -12.24 5.88 11.99
C SER A 233 -11.00 5.96 12.89
N SER A 234 -10.63 4.83 13.49
CA SER A 234 -9.46 4.64 14.35
C SER A 234 -8.70 3.38 13.91
N ASN A 235 -7.38 3.36 14.13
CA ASN A 235 -6.53 2.20 13.88
C ASN A 235 -5.18 2.33 14.62
N ALA A 236 -4.39 1.25 14.62
CA ALA A 236 -3.06 1.19 15.19
C ALA A 236 -2.11 0.30 14.35
N TRP A 237 -0.82 0.29 14.70
CA TRP A 237 0.12 -0.76 14.30
C TRP A 237 1.39 -0.78 15.17
N THR A 238 2.02 -1.95 15.32
CA THR A 238 3.33 -2.14 15.98
C THR A 238 4.39 -2.60 14.99
N ASP A 239 5.46 -1.81 14.89
CA ASP A 239 6.69 -2.10 14.18
C ASP A 239 7.83 -2.42 15.18
N ALA A 240 9.07 -2.59 14.71
CA ALA A 240 10.22 -2.86 15.55
C ALA A 240 10.58 -1.72 16.52
N GLU A 241 10.61 -0.46 16.05
CA GLU A 241 11.01 0.70 16.89
C GLU A 241 9.83 1.54 17.42
N GLN A 242 8.60 1.25 17.00
CA GLN A 242 7.45 2.13 17.14
C GLN A 242 6.14 1.36 17.26
N THR A 243 5.21 1.86 18.07
CA THR A 243 3.77 1.58 17.98
C THR A 243 3.06 2.90 17.67
N LEU A 244 2.17 2.92 16.69
CA LEU A 244 1.33 4.06 16.36
C LEU A 244 -0.11 3.76 16.75
N PHE A 245 -0.79 4.77 17.27
CA PHE A 245 -2.25 4.82 17.35
C PHE A 245 -2.72 6.09 16.64
N TYR A 246 -3.83 6.04 15.91
CA TYR A 246 -4.40 7.22 15.26
C TYR A 246 -5.92 7.14 15.10
N PHE A 247 -6.55 8.31 14.93
CA PHE A 247 -7.97 8.42 14.61
C PHE A 247 -8.28 9.67 13.78
N SER A 248 -9.43 9.65 13.11
CA SER A 248 -10.08 10.80 12.48
C SER A 248 -11.56 10.87 12.89
N VAL A 249 -12.11 12.08 13.06
CA VAL A 249 -13.52 12.33 13.46
C VAL A 249 -14.02 13.68 12.97
N ARG A 250 -15.34 13.92 13.04
CA ARG A 250 -15.92 15.26 12.83
C ARG A 250 -15.32 16.28 13.82
N GLN A 251 -15.05 17.49 13.34
CA GLN A 251 -14.37 18.56 14.10
C GLN A 251 -14.98 18.83 15.49
N GLN A 252 -16.31 18.75 15.63
CA GLN A 252 -16.97 19.01 16.91
C GLN A 252 -16.60 17.98 18.00
N SER A 253 -16.28 16.75 17.61
CA SER A 253 -15.95 15.65 18.52
C SER A 253 -14.48 15.58 18.92
N LEU A 254 -13.60 16.34 18.26
CA LEU A 254 -12.16 16.23 18.47
C LEU A 254 -11.73 16.36 19.95
N PRO A 255 -12.25 17.31 20.76
CA PRO A 255 -11.85 17.43 22.16
C PRO A 255 -12.17 16.17 22.98
N ASP A 256 -13.38 15.63 22.85
CA ASP A 256 -13.81 14.43 23.56
C ASP A 256 -13.02 13.19 23.11
N CYS A 257 -12.70 13.09 21.81
CA CYS A 257 -11.85 12.03 21.28
C CYS A 257 -10.40 12.13 21.77
N LEU A 258 -9.81 13.34 21.80
CA LEU A 258 -8.45 13.56 22.32
C LEU A 258 -8.34 13.18 23.80
N ASP A 259 -9.35 13.50 24.60
CA ASP A 259 -9.41 13.13 26.01
C ASP A 259 -9.50 11.61 26.21
N ARG A 260 -10.46 10.95 25.55
CA ARG A 260 -10.57 9.47 25.56
C ARG A 260 -9.25 8.81 25.13
N PHE A 261 -8.66 9.28 24.04
CA PHE A 261 -7.42 8.76 23.47
C PHE A 261 -6.21 8.94 24.40
N ALA A 262 -6.12 10.07 25.10
CA ALA A 262 -5.07 10.30 26.08
C ALA A 262 -5.19 9.37 27.30
N HIS A 263 -6.41 9.14 27.82
CA HIS A 263 -6.64 8.18 28.90
C HIS A 263 -6.48 6.72 28.44
N LEU A 264 -6.78 6.38 27.18
CA LEU A 264 -6.53 5.06 26.58
C LEU A 264 -5.05 4.66 26.70
N LEU A 265 -4.15 5.60 26.36
CA LEU A 265 -2.69 5.38 26.39
C LEU A 265 -2.08 5.63 27.78
N GLY A 266 -2.69 6.51 28.57
CA GLY A 266 -2.17 7.00 29.85
C GLY A 266 -2.65 6.26 31.10
N GLU A 267 -3.80 5.57 31.04
CA GLU A 267 -4.40 4.83 32.16
C GLU A 267 -5.21 3.58 31.69
N PRO A 268 -4.67 2.69 30.83
CA PRO A 268 -5.38 1.49 30.36
C PRO A 268 -5.67 0.51 31.50
N LEU A 269 -6.80 -0.20 31.43
CA LEU A 269 -7.21 -1.17 32.44
C LEU A 269 -6.42 -2.49 32.38
N LEU A 270 -6.05 -2.91 31.17
CA LEU A 270 -5.35 -4.17 30.88
C LEU A 270 -6.01 -5.36 31.61
N LEU A 271 -7.30 -5.61 31.38
CA LEU A 271 -8.08 -6.59 32.16
C LEU A 271 -7.72 -8.04 31.83
N GLU A 272 -7.63 -8.90 32.86
CA GLU A 272 -7.38 -10.35 32.71
C GLU A 272 -8.50 -11.05 31.89
N SER A 273 -9.72 -10.52 31.93
CA SER A 273 -10.89 -11.02 31.21
C SER A 273 -10.83 -10.82 29.68
N SER A 274 -10.07 -9.84 29.21
CA SER A 274 -9.93 -9.51 27.79
C SER A 274 -8.72 -10.23 27.17
N LEU A 275 -7.67 -10.46 27.97
CA LEU A 275 -6.37 -10.94 27.50
C LEU A 275 -6.37 -12.24 26.68
N GLU A 276 -7.25 -13.22 26.98
CA GLU A 276 -7.33 -14.45 26.15
C GLU A 276 -7.88 -14.17 24.74
N ARG A 277 -8.78 -13.18 24.60
CA ARG A 277 -9.35 -12.79 23.30
C ARG A 277 -8.34 -11.99 22.48
N GLU A 278 -7.67 -11.03 23.10
CA GLU A 278 -6.71 -10.18 22.37
C GLU A 278 -5.48 -10.98 21.92
N VAL A 279 -5.03 -11.96 22.71
CA VAL A 279 -4.00 -12.90 22.27
C VAL A 279 -4.50 -13.85 21.17
N GLN A 280 -5.81 -14.10 21.07
CA GLN A 280 -6.40 -14.84 19.96
C GLN A 280 -6.53 -13.99 18.68
N ALA A 281 -6.88 -12.70 18.79
CA ALA A 281 -6.84 -11.76 17.67
C ALA A 281 -5.41 -11.64 17.08
N VAL A 282 -4.40 -11.41 17.94
CA VAL A 282 -2.97 -11.42 17.56
C VAL A 282 -2.56 -12.77 16.93
N HIS A 283 -3.15 -13.89 17.35
CA HIS A 283 -2.91 -15.19 16.72
C HIS A 283 -3.50 -15.26 15.30
N SER A 284 -4.74 -14.84 15.10
CA SER A 284 -5.39 -14.81 13.78
C SER A 284 -4.65 -13.88 12.80
N GLU A 285 -4.14 -12.73 13.28
CA GLU A 285 -3.25 -11.89 12.48
C GLU A 285 -2.01 -12.64 12.01
N PHE A 286 -1.35 -13.36 12.93
CA PHE A 286 -0.15 -14.13 12.65
C PHE A 286 -0.41 -15.27 11.64
N GLU A 287 -1.57 -15.92 11.69
CA GLU A 287 -1.96 -16.94 10.71
C GLU A 287 -2.18 -16.35 9.32
N LEU A 288 -2.92 -15.23 9.22
CA LEU A 288 -3.11 -14.53 7.94
C LEU A 288 -1.78 -14.04 7.36
N ALA A 289 -0.89 -13.49 8.20
CA ALA A 289 0.47 -13.13 7.82
C ALA A 289 1.31 -14.33 7.35
N CYS A 290 1.10 -15.53 7.93
CA CYS A 290 1.72 -16.77 7.48
C CYS A 290 1.25 -17.25 6.09
N THR A 291 0.13 -16.73 5.55
CA THR A 291 -0.29 -17.01 4.17
C THR A 291 0.44 -16.15 3.12
N ASN A 292 1.05 -15.04 3.54
CA ASN A 292 1.74 -14.10 2.67
C ASN A 292 3.23 -14.48 2.49
N VAL A 293 3.69 -14.55 1.24
CA VAL A 293 5.06 -14.97 0.89
C VAL A 293 6.11 -13.91 1.25
N ASP A 294 5.83 -12.62 1.06
CA ASP A 294 6.76 -11.55 1.46
C ASP A 294 6.87 -11.47 2.98
N SER A 295 5.78 -11.70 3.73
CA SER A 295 5.80 -11.86 5.19
C SER A 295 6.65 -13.06 5.63
N GLN A 296 6.51 -14.23 4.99
CA GLN A 296 7.36 -15.39 5.25
C GLN A 296 8.85 -15.09 5.01
N MET A 297 9.18 -14.35 3.95
CA MET A 297 10.55 -13.89 3.68
C MET A 297 11.05 -12.89 4.73
N ASN A 298 10.17 -12.00 5.24
CA ASN A 298 10.50 -11.06 6.31
C ASN A 298 10.76 -11.80 7.64
N PHE A 299 9.93 -12.79 8.00
CA PHE A 299 10.19 -13.67 9.15
C PHE A 299 11.54 -14.40 9.02
N PHE A 300 11.88 -14.86 7.81
CA PHE A 300 13.17 -15.49 7.56
C PHE A 300 14.34 -14.51 7.71
N HIS A 301 14.24 -13.27 7.19
CA HIS A 301 15.23 -12.21 7.43
C HIS A 301 15.40 -11.89 8.92
N ASN A 302 14.33 -11.87 9.72
CA ASN A 302 14.43 -11.69 11.17
C ASN A 302 15.13 -12.88 11.86
N TRP A 303 14.89 -14.13 11.42
CA TRP A 303 15.59 -15.33 11.92
C TRP A 303 17.08 -15.39 11.49
N LEU A 304 17.44 -14.69 10.40
CA LEU A 304 18.83 -14.48 9.95
C LEU A 304 19.56 -13.33 10.66
N ALA A 305 18.90 -12.52 11.51
CA ALA A 305 19.59 -11.52 12.31
C ALA A 305 20.51 -12.18 13.36
N GLY A 306 21.52 -11.45 13.84
CA GLY A 306 22.47 -11.96 14.84
C GLY A 306 21.79 -12.41 16.13
N THR A 307 22.26 -13.52 16.73
CA THR A 307 21.70 -14.09 17.96
C THR A 307 21.64 -13.05 19.08
N GLY A 308 20.44 -12.81 19.62
CA GLY A 308 20.22 -11.82 20.68
C GLY A 308 20.16 -10.36 20.19
N HIS A 309 20.14 -10.11 18.87
CA HIS A 309 19.86 -8.78 18.35
C HIS A 309 18.39 -8.38 18.64
N PRO A 310 18.09 -7.15 19.12
CA PRO A 310 16.74 -6.76 19.53
C PRO A 310 15.65 -6.96 18.46
N MET A 311 16.01 -6.80 17.18
CA MET A 311 15.10 -6.92 16.02
C MET A 311 15.11 -8.33 15.38
N GLY A 312 15.77 -9.32 16.01
CA GLY A 312 15.89 -10.68 15.50
C GLY A 312 14.85 -11.65 16.04
N GLY A 313 14.70 -12.79 15.35
CA GLY A 313 13.78 -13.87 15.72
C GLY A 313 12.31 -13.56 15.40
N PHE A 314 11.40 -14.24 16.09
CA PHE A 314 9.96 -13.98 15.96
C PHE A 314 9.55 -12.74 16.76
N LYS A 315 8.61 -11.95 16.22
CA LYS A 315 8.25 -10.61 16.74
C LYS A 315 6.79 -10.19 16.63
N SER A 316 5.96 -10.85 15.83
CA SER A 316 4.52 -10.54 15.73
C SER A 316 3.72 -10.98 16.97
N GLY A 317 4.21 -12.00 17.67
CA GLY A 317 3.43 -12.70 18.70
C GLY A 317 2.43 -13.69 18.13
N ASN A 318 2.05 -14.65 18.94
CA ASN A 318 0.91 -15.55 18.72
C ASN A 318 0.52 -16.21 20.05
N ARG A 319 -0.54 -17.03 20.04
CA ARG A 319 -1.02 -17.77 21.21
C ARG A 319 0.06 -18.61 21.91
N PHE A 320 0.98 -19.20 21.16
CA PHE A 320 2.08 -19.96 21.75
C PHE A 320 3.04 -19.06 22.56
N THR A 321 3.44 -17.89 22.04
CA THR A 321 4.37 -16.99 22.75
C THR A 321 3.73 -16.15 23.84
N LEU A 322 2.44 -15.83 23.72
CA LEU A 322 1.73 -14.90 24.60
C LEU A 322 0.73 -15.57 25.56
N TRP A 323 0.45 -16.87 25.41
CA TRP A 323 -0.53 -17.57 26.26
C TRP A 323 -0.02 -18.90 26.81
N GLU A 324 0.33 -19.84 25.93
CA GLU A 324 0.58 -21.23 26.30
C GLU A 324 1.93 -21.39 27.02
N ARG A 325 3.03 -21.03 26.35
CA ARG A 325 4.38 -21.10 26.90
C ARG A 325 4.58 -20.20 28.15
N PRO A 326 3.95 -19.02 28.28
CA PRO A 326 3.94 -18.26 29.53
C PRO A 326 3.23 -19.00 30.68
N ARG A 327 2.04 -19.56 30.44
CA ARG A 327 1.28 -20.32 31.45
C ARG A 327 2.02 -21.58 31.91
N GLU A 328 2.64 -22.34 30.99
CA GLU A 328 3.54 -23.47 31.33
C GLU A 328 4.68 -23.09 32.28
N ARG A 329 5.14 -21.84 32.23
CA ARG A 329 6.29 -21.32 32.97
C ARG A 329 5.91 -20.52 34.23
N GLY A 330 4.61 -20.34 34.48
CA GLY A 330 4.12 -19.49 35.57
C GLY A 330 4.42 -18.00 35.37
N ILE A 331 4.53 -17.54 34.11
CA ILE A 331 4.76 -16.14 33.77
C ILE A 331 3.41 -15.43 33.65
N ASP A 332 3.19 -14.43 34.51
CA ASP A 332 2.05 -13.52 34.44
C ASP A 332 2.26 -12.52 33.28
N VAL A 333 1.54 -12.75 32.17
CA VAL A 333 1.65 -11.91 30.96
C VAL A 333 1.01 -10.54 31.18
N ARG A 334 -0.08 -10.47 31.96
CA ARG A 334 -0.76 -9.22 32.30
C ARG A 334 0.16 -8.29 33.11
N GLN A 335 0.88 -8.81 34.09
CA GLN A 335 1.91 -8.07 34.84
C GLN A 335 3.04 -7.58 33.92
N ARG A 336 3.40 -8.34 32.88
CA ARG A 336 4.46 -7.96 31.93
C ARG A 336 3.97 -6.90 30.93
N LEU A 337 2.72 -6.96 30.50
CA LEU A 337 2.04 -5.87 29.76
C LEU A 337 2.02 -4.59 30.59
N GLU A 338 1.58 -4.65 31.86
CA GLU A 338 1.61 -3.50 32.77
C GLU A 338 3.04 -2.93 32.94
N ALA A 339 4.06 -3.79 33.03
CA ALA A 339 5.44 -3.37 33.21
C ALA A 339 6.03 -2.73 31.94
N TYR A 340 5.74 -3.29 30.76
CA TYR A 340 6.10 -2.73 29.46
C TYR A 340 5.42 -1.36 29.28
N TRP A 341 4.11 -1.28 29.53
CA TRP A 341 3.34 -0.04 29.48
C TRP A 341 3.94 1.05 30.38
N ARG A 342 4.10 0.79 31.69
CA ARG A 342 4.67 1.76 32.65
C ARG A 342 6.06 2.28 32.28
N ARG A 343 6.85 1.46 31.58
CA ARG A 343 8.19 1.84 31.13
C ARG A 343 8.16 2.67 29.84
N HIS A 344 7.41 2.20 28.84
CA HIS A 344 7.55 2.67 27.46
C HIS A 344 6.51 3.72 27.05
N TYR A 345 5.30 3.68 27.63
CA TYR A 345 4.19 4.57 27.30
C TYR A 345 4.24 5.85 28.16
N THR A 346 5.39 6.52 28.12
CA THR A 346 5.61 7.80 28.82
C THR A 346 5.62 8.97 27.84
N ALA A 347 5.17 10.15 28.29
CA ALA A 347 5.04 11.36 27.48
C ALA A 347 6.33 11.72 26.73
N GLY A 348 7.50 11.65 27.39
CA GLY A 348 8.81 11.90 26.76
C GLY A 348 9.16 10.92 25.63
N ASN A 349 8.62 9.70 25.65
CA ASN A 349 8.80 8.70 24.60
C ASN A 349 7.73 8.77 23.48
N MET A 350 6.69 9.58 23.64
CA MET A 350 5.60 9.74 22.68
C MET A 350 5.78 10.97 21.76
N ARG A 351 5.19 10.90 20.56
CA ARG A 351 5.12 12.01 19.60
C ARG A 351 3.69 12.16 19.10
N LEU A 352 3.06 13.29 19.37
CA LEU A 352 1.66 13.56 19.02
C LEU A 352 1.57 14.53 17.84
N ALA A 353 0.84 14.17 16.78
CA ALA A 353 0.42 15.10 15.74
C ALA A 353 -1.10 15.28 15.79
N VAL A 354 -1.61 16.50 15.59
CA VAL A 354 -3.05 16.81 15.56
C VAL A 354 -3.34 17.75 14.40
N GLN A 355 -4.27 17.37 13.50
CA GLN A 355 -4.79 18.23 12.42
C GLN A 355 -6.26 18.59 12.67
N SER A 356 -6.58 19.88 12.60
CA SER A 356 -7.97 20.37 12.68
C SER A 356 -8.12 21.77 12.10
N ARG A 357 -9.37 22.21 11.89
CA ARG A 357 -9.73 23.62 11.63
C ARG A 357 -9.87 24.46 12.90
N ILE A 358 -9.91 23.82 14.08
CA ILE A 358 -9.82 24.48 15.39
C ILE A 358 -8.55 25.35 15.44
N GLY A 359 -8.62 26.51 16.11
CA GLY A 359 -7.49 27.45 16.17
C GLY A 359 -6.28 26.87 16.92
N LEU A 360 -5.06 27.25 16.54
CA LEU A 360 -3.84 26.72 17.18
C LEU A 360 -3.79 26.90 18.70
N ASP A 361 -4.31 28.02 19.21
CA ASP A 361 -4.33 28.32 20.65
C ASP A 361 -5.37 27.47 21.41
N GLU A 362 -6.47 27.13 20.74
CA GLU A 362 -7.55 26.29 21.26
C GLU A 362 -7.14 24.81 21.20
N LEU A 363 -6.55 24.35 20.09
CA LEU A 363 -5.89 23.04 19.99
C LEU A 363 -4.79 22.86 21.03
N GLU A 364 -3.97 23.89 21.28
CA GLU A 364 -2.94 23.85 22.31
C GLU A 364 -3.53 23.73 23.71
N ALA A 365 -4.63 24.44 24.01
CA ALA A 365 -5.33 24.30 25.28
C ALA A 365 -5.92 22.89 25.46
N THR A 366 -6.67 22.38 24.49
CA THR A 366 -7.26 21.04 24.53
C THR A 366 -6.19 19.95 24.68
N VAL A 367 -5.10 20.00 23.89
CA VAL A 367 -4.02 19.00 24.00
C VAL A 367 -3.29 19.09 25.34
N ARG A 368 -3.12 20.29 25.91
CA ARG A 368 -2.54 20.47 27.26
C ARG A 368 -3.43 19.90 28.37
N GLU A 369 -4.74 19.94 28.19
CA GLU A 369 -5.72 19.37 29.12
C GLU A 369 -5.80 17.84 28.99
N SER A 370 -6.12 17.32 27.80
CA SER A 370 -6.29 15.88 27.55
C SER A 370 -5.05 15.07 27.90
N PHE A 371 -3.85 15.48 27.44
CA PHE A 371 -2.62 14.69 27.60
C PHE A 371 -1.89 14.95 28.93
N ALA A 372 -2.52 15.63 29.89
CA ALA A 372 -1.98 15.81 31.23
C ALA A 372 -1.90 14.50 32.05
N CYS A 373 -2.70 13.49 31.72
CA CYS A 373 -2.68 12.17 32.36
C CYS A 373 -1.41 11.36 32.06
N LEU A 374 -0.73 11.62 30.93
CA LEU A 374 0.44 10.84 30.52
C LEU A 374 1.60 11.01 31.50
N GLN A 375 2.13 9.88 31.98
CA GLN A 375 3.26 9.85 32.90
C GLN A 375 4.50 10.50 32.27
N PRO A 376 5.19 11.42 32.98
CA PRO A 376 6.45 11.98 32.52
C PRO A 376 7.53 10.90 32.34
N GLY A 377 8.42 11.10 31.37
CA GLY A 377 9.49 10.15 31.10
C GLY A 377 10.60 10.71 30.22
N GLN A 378 11.44 9.84 29.69
CA GLN A 378 12.50 10.17 28.73
C GLN A 378 12.33 9.30 27.47
N PRO A 379 12.82 9.75 26.30
CA PRO A 379 12.87 8.89 25.11
C PRO A 379 13.72 7.63 25.38
N GLU A 380 13.25 6.46 24.96
CA GLU A 380 14.02 5.21 25.10
C GLU A 380 15.25 5.21 24.17
N PRO A 381 16.42 4.75 24.66
CA PRO A 381 17.62 4.62 23.84
C PRO A 381 17.48 3.47 22.83
N ARG A 382 17.65 3.77 21.54
CA ARG A 382 17.58 2.76 20.47
C ARG A 382 18.89 2.01 20.28
N SER A 383 18.80 0.79 19.73
CA SER A 383 19.98 0.00 19.38
C SER A 383 20.78 0.67 18.26
N LEU A 384 22.10 0.78 18.48
CA LEU A 384 23.06 1.20 17.45
C LEU A 384 23.88 0.01 16.91
N ALA A 385 23.48 -1.22 17.22
CA ALA A 385 24.11 -2.43 16.69
C ALA A 385 23.50 -2.81 15.32
N PRO A 386 24.28 -2.97 14.23
CA PRO A 386 23.74 -3.39 12.95
C PRO A 386 23.31 -4.88 12.98
N PRO A 387 22.08 -5.25 12.54
CA PRO A 387 21.53 -6.60 12.76
C PRO A 387 22.35 -7.75 12.18
N PHE A 388 23.10 -7.49 11.10
CA PHE A 388 23.81 -8.49 10.31
C PHE A 388 25.35 -8.37 10.40
N ALA A 389 25.90 -7.48 11.22
CA ALA A 389 27.34 -7.13 11.20
C ALA A 389 28.28 -8.35 11.30
N ASN A 390 27.93 -9.34 12.12
CA ASN A 390 28.71 -10.55 12.37
C ASN A 390 27.86 -11.83 12.17
N CYS A 391 27.01 -11.88 11.13
CA CYS A 391 26.13 -13.03 10.90
C CYS A 391 26.60 -13.95 9.77
N ASP A 392 27.18 -15.09 10.13
CA ASP A 392 27.60 -16.16 9.21
C ASP A 392 26.44 -16.78 8.40
N LYS A 393 25.18 -16.61 8.86
CA LYS A 393 23.98 -17.05 8.13
C LYS A 393 23.50 -16.06 7.06
N PHE A 394 23.99 -14.81 7.05
CA PHE A 394 23.51 -13.81 6.10
C PHE A 394 24.44 -13.67 4.89
N HIS A 395 25.72 -13.42 5.15
CA HIS A 395 26.68 -12.96 4.13
C HIS A 395 27.06 -14.05 3.11
N GLY A 396 26.79 -13.79 1.83
CA GLY A 396 27.10 -14.70 0.72
C GLY A 396 26.23 -15.96 0.68
N ARG A 397 25.07 -15.98 1.37
CA ARG A 397 24.20 -17.15 1.47
C ARG A 397 23.04 -17.12 0.48
N VAL A 398 22.60 -18.31 0.08
CA VAL A 398 21.38 -18.52 -0.71
C VAL A 398 20.49 -19.51 0.04
N TYR A 399 19.21 -19.19 0.17
CA TYR A 399 18.20 -20.06 0.78
C TYR A 399 17.04 -20.28 -0.18
N LYS A 400 16.54 -21.53 -0.19
CA LYS A 400 15.33 -21.93 -0.90
C LYS A 400 14.23 -22.14 0.13
N LEU A 401 13.13 -21.40 0.00
CA LEU A 401 11.98 -21.41 0.90
C LEU A 401 10.79 -22.08 0.20
N LEU A 402 9.99 -22.82 0.97
CA LEU A 402 8.70 -23.36 0.53
C LEU A 402 7.58 -22.39 0.94
N PRO A 403 6.96 -21.65 0.00
CA PRO A 403 5.91 -20.70 0.31
C PRO A 403 4.57 -21.39 0.64
N ALA A 404 3.67 -20.68 1.31
CA ALA A 404 2.30 -21.16 1.55
C ALA A 404 1.49 -21.20 0.24
N LYS A 405 1.28 -20.04 -0.39
CA LYS A 405 0.64 -19.90 -1.72
C LYS A 405 1.66 -20.23 -2.83
N ASP A 406 1.18 -20.55 -4.04
CA ASP A 406 2.09 -20.79 -5.17
C ASP A 406 2.55 -19.47 -5.81
N MET A 407 3.84 -19.15 -5.63
CA MET A 407 4.45 -17.97 -6.22
C MET A 407 5.98 -18.10 -6.24
N ASP A 408 6.55 -18.06 -7.44
CA ASP A 408 7.99 -18.03 -7.65
C ASP A 408 8.54 -16.60 -7.46
N ARG A 409 9.38 -16.39 -6.44
CA ARG A 409 10.08 -15.11 -6.22
C ARG A 409 11.56 -15.30 -5.96
N LEU A 410 12.33 -14.29 -6.36
CA LEU A 410 13.74 -14.09 -6.02
C LEU A 410 13.85 -12.76 -5.25
N ARG A 411 14.49 -12.76 -4.08
CA ARG A 411 14.85 -11.54 -3.35
C ARG A 411 16.34 -11.55 -3.03
N LEU A 412 17.04 -10.47 -3.37
CA LEU A 412 18.42 -10.21 -2.97
C LEU A 412 18.39 -9.12 -1.89
N ALA A 413 19.17 -9.27 -0.82
CA ALA A 413 19.20 -8.35 0.30
C ALA A 413 20.63 -8.05 0.77
N TRP A 414 20.96 -6.77 0.96
CA TRP A 414 22.29 -6.30 1.40
C TRP A 414 22.17 -5.30 2.56
N PRO A 415 22.94 -5.43 3.65
CA PRO A 415 22.98 -4.43 4.71
C PRO A 415 23.76 -3.18 4.25
N GLY A 416 23.15 -2.01 4.47
CA GLY A 416 23.71 -0.69 4.20
C GLY A 416 23.67 0.22 5.44
N PRO A 417 24.24 1.44 5.36
CA PRO A 417 23.99 2.49 6.34
C PRO A 417 22.49 2.90 6.36
N PRO A 418 21.97 3.49 7.45
CA PRO A 418 20.55 3.86 7.59
C PRO A 418 20.00 4.68 6.41
N ALA A 419 18.76 4.40 5.99
CA ALA A 419 18.10 5.13 4.91
C ALA A 419 17.68 6.54 5.32
N ARG A 420 17.42 6.75 6.62
CA ARG A 420 17.16 8.06 7.25
C ARG A 420 18.30 9.10 7.18
N LEU A 421 19.44 8.78 6.54
CA LEU A 421 20.56 9.71 6.33
C LEU A 421 20.28 10.73 5.21
N HIS A 422 20.79 11.96 5.39
CA HIS A 422 20.51 13.15 4.54
C HIS A 422 20.73 12.96 3.02
N ASP A 423 21.75 12.22 2.61
CA ASP A 423 22.16 12.10 1.21
C ASP A 423 21.51 10.90 0.46
N GLN A 424 20.81 10.02 1.16
CA GLN A 424 19.99 8.89 0.63
C GLN A 424 20.54 8.16 -0.62
N PRO A 425 21.83 7.73 -0.65
CA PRO A 425 22.45 7.17 -1.86
C PRO A 425 21.73 5.90 -2.38
N HIS A 426 21.16 5.10 -1.47
CA HIS A 426 20.36 3.92 -1.77
C HIS A 426 19.23 4.22 -2.77
N ARG A 427 18.56 5.38 -2.65
CA ARG A 427 17.34 5.68 -3.40
C ARG A 427 17.60 5.95 -4.87
N LEU A 428 18.76 6.51 -5.23
CA LEU A 428 19.15 6.69 -6.63
C LEU A 428 19.49 5.34 -7.29
N LEU A 429 20.15 4.44 -6.56
CA LEU A 429 20.45 3.08 -7.02
C LEU A 429 19.18 2.25 -7.19
N ALA A 430 18.23 2.38 -6.25
CA ALA A 430 16.89 1.78 -6.33
C ALA A 430 16.13 2.20 -7.59
N ILE A 431 16.04 3.51 -7.87
CA ILE A 431 15.37 4.06 -9.06
C ILE A 431 15.99 3.52 -10.36
N CYS A 432 17.30 3.33 -10.40
CA CYS A 432 17.97 2.79 -11.59
C CYS A 432 17.70 1.28 -11.75
N LEU A 433 17.65 0.52 -10.65
CA LEU A 433 17.38 -0.93 -10.66
C LEU A 433 15.91 -1.27 -10.95
N ALA A 434 14.97 -0.54 -10.33
CA ALA A 434 13.52 -0.74 -10.43
C ALA A 434 12.86 -0.05 -11.65
N HIS A 435 13.65 0.54 -12.56
CA HIS A 435 13.13 1.14 -13.78
C HIS A 435 12.43 0.08 -14.65
N GLU A 436 11.21 0.33 -15.11
CA GLU A 436 10.49 -0.61 -15.99
C GLU A 436 10.52 -0.22 -17.49
N GLY A 437 11.11 0.93 -17.82
CA GLY A 437 11.18 1.45 -19.18
C GLY A 437 12.17 0.68 -20.10
N PRO A 438 12.19 1.02 -21.40
CA PRO A 438 13.07 0.38 -22.38
C PRO A 438 14.54 0.36 -21.94
N GLY A 439 15.21 -0.79 -22.12
CA GLY A 439 16.63 -0.96 -21.78
C GLY A 439 16.93 -1.13 -20.29
N SER A 440 15.92 -1.30 -19.45
CA SER A 440 16.10 -1.66 -18.04
C SER A 440 16.31 -3.17 -17.81
N VAL A 441 16.69 -3.53 -16.58
CA VAL A 441 16.76 -4.94 -16.13
C VAL A 441 15.41 -5.63 -16.33
N LEU A 442 14.29 -4.99 -15.98
CA LEU A 442 12.96 -5.60 -16.11
C LEU A 442 12.49 -5.70 -17.56
N ASP A 443 12.73 -4.71 -18.41
CA ASP A 443 12.47 -4.84 -19.86
C ASP A 443 13.25 -6.02 -20.46
N CYS A 444 14.51 -6.21 -20.07
CA CYS A 444 15.27 -7.38 -20.50
C CYS A 444 14.69 -8.72 -20.01
N LEU A 445 14.24 -8.78 -18.75
CA LEU A 445 13.68 -10.01 -18.17
C LEU A 445 12.28 -10.33 -18.72
N ARG A 446 11.43 -9.33 -18.93
CA ARG A 446 10.12 -9.45 -19.61
C ARG A 446 10.31 -9.93 -21.06
N ARG A 447 11.21 -9.29 -21.84
CA ARG A 447 11.55 -9.71 -23.22
C ARG A 447 12.11 -11.13 -23.32
N ALA A 448 12.72 -11.65 -22.26
CA ALA A 448 13.24 -13.01 -22.18
C ALA A 448 12.24 -14.03 -21.58
N GLY A 449 11.03 -13.59 -21.18
CA GLY A 449 10.04 -14.44 -20.53
C GLY A 449 10.46 -14.95 -19.14
N LEU A 450 11.35 -14.24 -18.44
CA LEU A 450 11.97 -14.69 -17.18
C LEU A 450 11.35 -14.05 -15.92
N ALA A 451 10.80 -12.84 -16.01
CA ALA A 451 10.15 -12.17 -14.88
C ALA A 451 8.96 -11.32 -15.34
N ALA A 452 7.97 -11.17 -14.46
CA ALA A 452 6.82 -10.29 -14.65
C ALA A 452 7.03 -8.92 -14.00
N GLU A 453 7.66 -8.88 -12.83
CA GLU A 453 7.83 -7.68 -11.98
C GLU A 453 9.24 -7.66 -11.37
N LEU A 454 9.76 -6.46 -11.13
CA LEU A 454 10.99 -6.23 -10.34
C LEU A 454 10.83 -4.93 -9.56
N TRP A 455 11.15 -4.97 -8.26
CA TRP A 455 11.23 -3.79 -7.40
C TRP A 455 12.61 -3.73 -6.71
N ALA A 456 13.03 -2.53 -6.32
CA ALA A 456 14.28 -2.32 -5.59
C ALA A 456 14.13 -1.14 -4.62
N GLY A 457 14.74 -1.21 -3.43
CA GLY A 457 14.66 -0.12 -2.46
C GLY A 457 15.07 -0.50 -1.05
N VAL A 458 14.67 0.35 -0.10
CA VAL A 458 14.73 0.09 1.34
C VAL A 458 13.32 0.30 1.89
N ARG A 459 12.74 -0.69 2.56
CA ARG A 459 11.47 -0.51 3.29
C ARG A 459 11.75 0.38 4.53
N ASN A 460 10.94 1.41 4.79
CA ASN A 460 11.22 2.47 5.76
C ASN A 460 10.89 2.11 7.24
N ARG A 461 10.71 0.81 7.53
CA ARG A 461 10.16 0.24 8.76
C ARG A 461 10.87 -1.08 9.10
N GLY A 462 10.70 -1.54 10.33
CA GLY A 462 11.17 -2.85 10.80
C GLY A 462 12.68 -3.04 10.68
N LEU A 463 13.10 -4.26 10.39
CA LEU A 463 14.51 -4.61 10.18
C LEU A 463 15.18 -3.82 9.02
N CYS A 464 14.39 -3.17 8.15
CA CYS A 464 14.85 -2.58 6.90
C CYS A 464 15.35 -1.13 7.01
N ASP A 465 14.92 -0.34 8.01
CA ASP A 465 15.57 0.95 8.36
C ASP A 465 15.54 1.15 9.88
N ASN A 466 16.72 1.25 10.48
CA ASN A 466 16.93 1.52 11.91
C ASN A 466 18.16 2.45 12.08
N PRO A 467 18.45 2.98 13.28
CA PRO A 467 19.55 3.92 13.49
C PRO A 467 20.95 3.34 13.22
N ALA A 468 21.09 2.01 13.18
CA ALA A 468 22.36 1.32 12.95
C ALA A 468 22.58 0.94 11.48
N ALA A 469 21.52 0.54 10.76
CA ALA A 469 21.61 0.03 9.39
C ALA A 469 20.29 0.17 8.62
N SER A 470 20.38 -0.03 7.30
CA SER A 470 19.26 -0.38 6.45
C SER A 470 19.46 -1.75 5.79
N LEU A 471 18.37 -2.33 5.27
CA LEU A 471 18.38 -3.47 4.37
C LEU A 471 17.95 -3.00 2.97
N PHE A 472 18.89 -2.97 2.03
CA PHE A 472 18.58 -2.77 0.62
C PHE A 472 18.11 -4.08 0.02
N GLU A 473 16.94 -4.09 -0.62
CA GLU A 473 16.35 -5.29 -1.23
C GLU A 473 16.12 -5.06 -2.73
N VAL A 474 16.28 -6.12 -3.52
CA VAL A 474 15.80 -6.23 -4.91
C VAL A 474 14.92 -7.48 -4.98
N GLY A 475 13.63 -7.31 -5.25
CA GLY A 475 12.66 -8.40 -5.41
C GLY A 475 12.26 -8.58 -6.88
N VAL A 476 12.06 -9.83 -7.30
CA VAL A 476 11.68 -10.21 -8.67
C VAL A 476 10.58 -11.28 -8.62
N ARG A 477 9.45 -11.04 -9.30
CA ARG A 477 8.42 -12.08 -9.55
C ARG A 477 8.83 -12.87 -10.78
N LEU A 478 9.19 -14.13 -10.57
CA LEU A 478 9.75 -14.99 -11.62
C LEU A 478 8.64 -15.68 -12.42
N THR A 479 8.96 -16.04 -13.65
CA THR A 479 8.22 -17.10 -14.37
C THR A 479 8.86 -18.47 -14.05
N PRO A 480 8.21 -19.60 -14.39
CA PRO A 480 8.85 -20.92 -14.29
C PRO A 480 10.14 -21.05 -15.11
N ALA A 481 10.30 -20.25 -16.18
CA ALA A 481 11.57 -20.15 -16.92
C ALA A 481 12.60 -19.31 -16.15
N GLY A 482 12.18 -18.23 -15.50
CA GLY A 482 12.98 -17.45 -14.57
C GLY A 482 13.53 -18.25 -13.39
N LEU A 483 12.69 -19.08 -12.76
CA LEU A 483 13.09 -19.96 -11.66
C LEU A 483 14.20 -20.94 -12.06
N ARG A 484 14.14 -21.48 -13.30
CA ARG A 484 15.21 -22.32 -13.86
C ARG A 484 16.47 -21.54 -14.26
N ALA A 485 16.36 -20.22 -14.45
CA ALA A 485 17.45 -19.36 -14.90
C ALA A 485 17.96 -18.36 -13.84
N TRP A 486 17.56 -18.51 -12.57
CA TRP A 486 17.72 -17.49 -11.52
C TRP A 486 19.17 -16.99 -11.34
N GLU A 487 20.18 -17.87 -11.46
CA GLU A 487 21.60 -17.48 -11.39
C GLU A 487 22.00 -16.47 -12.49
N ARG A 488 21.41 -16.58 -13.68
CA ARG A 488 21.62 -15.62 -14.78
C ARG A 488 20.95 -14.27 -14.50
N ILE A 489 19.80 -14.28 -13.80
CA ILE A 489 19.09 -13.08 -13.37
C ILE A 489 19.92 -12.35 -12.31
N VAL A 490 20.44 -13.07 -11.32
CA VAL A 490 21.35 -12.53 -10.30
C VAL A 490 22.63 -11.94 -10.93
N ARG A 491 23.25 -12.65 -11.89
CA ARG A 491 24.40 -12.14 -12.65
C ARG A 491 24.08 -10.86 -13.41
N LEU A 492 22.91 -10.78 -14.04
CA LEU A 492 22.45 -9.60 -14.79
C LEU A 492 22.29 -8.38 -13.87
N ILE A 493 21.70 -8.57 -12.68
CA ILE A 493 21.58 -7.55 -11.64
C ILE A 493 22.96 -7.04 -11.22
N TYR A 494 23.92 -7.94 -10.95
CA TYR A 494 25.29 -7.53 -10.58
C TYR A 494 26.05 -6.81 -11.70
N ALA A 495 25.89 -7.20 -12.96
CA ALA A 495 26.47 -6.49 -14.10
C ALA A 495 25.85 -5.08 -14.28
N TYR A 496 24.56 -4.92 -14.00
CA TYR A 496 23.90 -3.60 -13.99
C TYR A 496 24.36 -2.72 -12.80
N ILE A 497 24.63 -3.33 -11.63
CA ILE A 497 25.30 -2.65 -10.50
C ILE A 497 26.73 -2.24 -10.87
N GLY A 498 27.45 -3.02 -11.67
CA GLY A 498 28.73 -2.61 -12.27
C GLY A 498 28.58 -1.44 -13.25
N LEU A 499 27.57 -1.47 -14.13
CA LEU A 499 27.27 -0.41 -15.10
C LEU A 499 27.02 0.94 -14.41
N MET A 500 26.24 0.95 -13.32
CA MET A 500 26.00 2.16 -12.51
C MET A 500 27.32 2.80 -12.04
N GLY A 501 28.30 2.00 -11.60
CA GLY A 501 29.62 2.51 -11.18
C GLY A 501 30.43 3.12 -12.31
N GLN A 502 30.26 2.65 -13.55
CA GLN A 502 30.93 3.22 -14.73
C GLN A 502 30.25 4.49 -15.26
N ARG A 503 29.05 4.86 -14.78
CA ARG A 503 28.18 5.90 -15.39
C ARG A 503 27.73 6.99 -14.42
N LEU A 504 28.63 7.38 -13.51
CA LEU A 504 28.37 8.39 -12.47
C LEU A 504 27.83 9.74 -13.00
N ASN A 505 28.22 10.16 -14.20
CA ASN A 505 27.69 11.37 -14.85
C ASN A 505 26.22 11.24 -15.28
N GLU A 506 25.79 10.05 -15.70
CA GLU A 506 24.39 9.77 -16.02
C GLU A 506 23.55 9.68 -14.75
N LEU A 507 24.08 9.06 -13.69
CA LEU A 507 23.47 9.08 -12.35
C LEU A 507 23.28 10.51 -11.83
N ALA A 508 24.22 11.43 -12.09
CA ALA A 508 24.07 12.85 -11.75
C ALA A 508 22.94 13.55 -12.53
N ARG A 509 22.75 13.22 -13.82
CA ARG A 509 21.58 13.70 -14.59
C ARG A 509 20.28 13.14 -14.02
N ILE A 510 20.20 11.83 -13.83
CA ILE A 510 18.99 11.15 -13.30
C ILE A 510 18.63 11.73 -11.92
N TYR A 511 19.62 11.98 -11.06
CA TYR A 511 19.39 12.67 -9.79
C TYR A 511 18.80 14.08 -9.99
N ALA A 512 19.35 14.91 -10.87
CA ALA A 512 18.87 16.27 -11.10
C ALA A 512 17.43 16.29 -11.66
N GLU A 513 17.12 15.35 -12.56
CA GLU A 513 15.80 15.11 -13.14
C GLU A 513 14.79 14.68 -12.07
N ARG A 514 15.12 13.68 -11.24
CA ARG A 514 14.29 13.21 -10.12
C ARG A 514 14.08 14.28 -9.05
N ARG A 515 15.11 15.06 -8.73
CA ARG A 515 15.02 16.20 -7.82
C ARG A 515 14.09 17.29 -8.35
N ARG A 516 13.99 17.48 -9.68
CA ARG A 516 13.00 18.37 -10.30
C ARG A 516 11.59 17.78 -10.16
N ILE A 517 11.39 16.51 -10.52
CA ILE A 517 10.12 15.79 -10.38
C ILE A 517 9.59 15.90 -8.94
N TRP A 518 10.36 15.49 -7.92
CA TRP A 518 9.90 15.52 -6.52
C TRP A 518 9.66 16.93 -5.98
N ARG A 519 10.45 17.93 -6.40
CA ARG A 519 10.20 19.34 -6.04
C ARG A 519 8.89 19.86 -6.66
N THR A 520 8.57 19.44 -7.88
CA THR A 520 7.29 19.76 -8.55
C THR A 520 6.13 19.05 -7.86
N ALA A 521 6.26 17.74 -7.59
CA ALA A 521 5.27 16.93 -6.88
C ALA A 521 4.93 17.51 -5.51
N PHE A 522 5.94 17.83 -4.69
CA PHE A 522 5.73 18.46 -3.38
C PHE A 522 5.13 19.89 -3.48
N ARG A 523 5.53 20.68 -4.48
CA ARG A 523 4.98 22.03 -4.70
C ARG A 523 3.49 22.02 -5.06
N PHE A 524 3.05 21.00 -5.78
CA PHE A 524 1.67 20.84 -6.25
C PHE A 524 1.03 19.57 -5.67
N GLN A 525 1.43 19.18 -4.45
CA GLN A 525 0.86 18.04 -3.77
C GLN A 525 -0.61 18.37 -3.49
N GLU A 526 -1.50 17.43 -3.79
CA GLU A 526 -2.86 17.49 -3.27
C GLU A 526 -2.84 17.20 -1.77
N GLU A 527 -3.94 17.51 -1.11
CA GLU A 527 -3.99 17.49 0.34
C GLU A 527 -4.24 16.06 0.84
N ASP A 528 -3.19 15.42 1.36
CA ASP A 528 -3.24 14.15 2.10
C ASP A 528 -4.37 14.22 3.16
N GLU A 529 -5.13 13.13 3.35
CA GLU A 529 -6.24 13.11 4.31
C GLU A 529 -5.71 13.36 5.74
N PRO A 530 -6.53 13.92 6.66
CA PRO A 530 -6.06 14.33 7.98
C PRO A 530 -5.35 13.23 8.76
N ALA A 531 -5.82 11.96 8.65
CA ALA A 531 -5.23 10.79 9.30
C ALA A 531 -3.80 10.51 8.80
N ASP A 532 -3.62 10.33 7.48
CA ASP A 532 -2.32 10.11 6.84
C ASP A 532 -1.31 11.19 7.22
N SER A 533 -1.77 12.45 7.28
CA SER A 533 -0.94 13.60 7.62
C SER A 533 -0.42 13.54 9.07
N VAL A 534 -1.24 13.09 10.03
CA VAL A 534 -0.82 12.95 11.43
C VAL A 534 -0.01 11.68 11.69
N GLU A 535 -0.31 10.54 11.03
CA GLU A 535 0.58 9.37 11.05
C GLU A 535 1.97 9.77 10.54
N PHE A 536 2.05 10.27 9.31
CA PHE A 536 3.30 10.58 8.65
C PHE A 536 4.15 11.57 9.46
N ALA A 537 3.52 12.62 10.01
CA ALA A 537 4.21 13.58 10.85
C ALA A 537 4.70 12.95 12.18
N SER A 538 3.84 12.25 12.92
CA SER A 538 4.19 11.68 14.24
C SER A 538 5.29 10.61 14.16
N CYS A 539 5.26 9.75 13.13
CA CYS A 539 6.34 8.79 12.87
C CYS A 539 7.64 9.49 12.48
N ASN A 540 7.60 10.52 11.63
CA ASN A 540 8.79 11.27 11.25
C ASN A 540 9.37 12.09 12.42
N MET A 541 8.58 12.52 13.41
CA MET A 541 9.07 13.15 14.65
C MET A 541 9.99 12.24 15.49
N HIS A 542 9.94 10.93 15.24
CA HIS A 542 10.79 9.92 15.86
C HIS A 542 11.96 9.47 14.97
N ARG A 543 11.90 9.69 13.66
CA ARG A 543 12.86 9.15 12.69
C ARG A 543 13.80 10.20 12.08
N LEU A 544 13.35 11.45 12.00
CA LEU A 544 13.99 12.53 11.24
C LEU A 544 14.14 13.84 12.05
N GLN A 545 15.00 14.73 11.57
CA GLN A 545 15.21 16.06 12.16
C GLN A 545 13.98 16.98 11.95
N PRO A 546 13.79 18.05 12.76
CA PRO A 546 12.60 18.91 12.72
C PRO A 546 12.26 19.51 11.35
N GLU A 547 13.28 19.80 10.54
CA GLU A 547 13.14 20.37 9.19
C GLU A 547 12.74 19.30 8.14
N MET A 548 12.42 18.09 8.58
CA MET A 548 12.01 16.95 7.75
C MET A 548 10.73 16.26 8.25
N TRP A 549 10.10 16.71 9.34
CA TRP A 549 8.87 16.06 9.83
C TRP A 549 7.72 16.10 8.81
N LEU A 550 7.57 17.21 8.08
CA LEU A 550 6.53 17.43 7.07
C LEU A 550 6.91 16.97 5.65
N MET A 551 8.20 16.96 5.31
CA MET A 551 8.68 16.47 4.01
C MET A 551 8.98 14.97 4.02
N GLY A 552 9.15 14.38 5.20
CA GLY A 552 9.75 13.07 5.39
C GLY A 552 11.08 12.93 4.64
N ASP A 553 11.36 11.71 4.21
CA ASP A 553 12.39 11.38 3.24
C ASP A 553 11.96 11.59 1.77
N ARG A 554 10.76 12.16 1.50
CA ARG A 554 10.19 12.23 0.13
C ARG A 554 11.12 12.94 -0.88
N ILE A 555 11.99 13.88 -0.48
CA ILE A 555 12.91 14.63 -1.35
C ILE A 555 14.39 14.40 -1.00
N VAL A 556 15.18 13.79 -1.90
CA VAL A 556 16.64 13.64 -1.73
C VAL A 556 17.34 15.01 -1.88
N ARG A 557 17.88 15.54 -0.78
CA ARG A 557 18.36 16.94 -0.70
C ARG A 557 19.61 17.25 -1.55
N ARG A 558 20.60 16.35 -1.58
CA ARG A 558 21.94 16.54 -2.17
C ARG A 558 22.35 15.34 -3.05
N PHE A 559 23.09 15.60 -4.14
CA PHE A 559 23.89 14.58 -4.83
C PHE A 559 25.25 14.42 -4.13
N ASN A 560 25.58 13.21 -3.70
CA ASN A 560 26.87 12.88 -3.13
C ASN A 560 27.48 11.67 -3.85
N PRO A 561 28.39 11.88 -4.83
CA PRO A 561 28.93 10.79 -5.64
C PRO A 561 29.75 9.78 -4.83
N GLU A 562 30.43 10.23 -3.77
CA GLU A 562 31.24 9.37 -2.89
C GLU A 562 30.34 8.44 -2.07
N ALA A 563 29.24 8.97 -1.52
CA ALA A 563 28.26 8.17 -0.78
C ALA A 563 27.50 7.19 -1.70
N ILE A 564 27.23 7.57 -2.94
CA ILE A 564 26.61 6.68 -3.95
C ILE A 564 27.55 5.52 -4.28
N GLU A 565 28.84 5.80 -4.52
CA GLU A 565 29.82 4.76 -4.85
C GLU A 565 30.18 3.87 -3.65
N ASP A 566 30.23 4.40 -2.42
CA ASP A 566 30.37 3.57 -1.21
C ASP A 566 29.16 2.65 -1.02
N TYR A 567 27.93 3.16 -1.18
CA TYR A 567 26.73 2.33 -1.08
C TYR A 567 26.70 1.26 -2.19
N ARG A 568 27.03 1.62 -3.43
CA ARG A 568 27.11 0.69 -4.56
C ARG A 568 28.13 -0.44 -4.32
N LYS A 569 29.29 -0.14 -3.72
CA LYS A 569 30.30 -1.15 -3.34
C LYS A 569 29.81 -2.16 -2.29
N ARG A 570 28.74 -1.86 -1.54
CA ARG A 570 28.09 -2.78 -0.59
C ARG A 570 27.10 -3.72 -1.29
N LEU A 571 26.60 -3.37 -2.47
CA LEU A 571 25.70 -4.19 -3.28
C LEU A 571 26.49 -5.27 -4.07
N ARG A 572 27.14 -6.17 -3.33
CA ARG A 572 28.05 -7.20 -3.86
C ARG A 572 27.75 -8.60 -3.30
N PRO A 573 28.08 -9.70 -4.03
CA PRO A 573 27.68 -11.06 -3.67
C PRO A 573 28.01 -11.50 -2.25
N ARG A 574 29.25 -11.31 -1.77
CA ARG A 574 29.64 -11.73 -0.42
C ARG A 574 29.09 -10.84 0.71
N ASN A 575 28.33 -9.79 0.39
CA ASN A 575 27.54 -8.99 1.34
C ASN A 575 26.02 -9.17 1.11
N CYS A 576 25.62 -10.15 0.31
CA CYS A 576 24.23 -10.44 -0.04
C CYS A 576 23.71 -11.66 0.72
N CYS A 577 22.45 -11.64 1.15
CA CYS A 577 21.65 -12.84 1.28
C CYS A 577 20.70 -12.94 0.06
N ILE A 578 20.45 -14.15 -0.43
CA ILE A 578 19.52 -14.40 -1.54
C ILE A 578 18.46 -15.40 -1.08
N LEU A 579 17.19 -15.03 -1.21
CA LEU A 579 16.04 -15.89 -0.94
C LEU A 579 15.33 -16.23 -2.26
N LEU A 580 14.99 -17.52 -2.43
CA LEU A 580 14.21 -18.04 -3.55
C LEU A 580 12.97 -18.75 -3.00
N THR A 581 11.77 -18.34 -3.39
CA THR A 581 10.52 -19.05 -3.04
C THR A 581 10.02 -19.85 -4.24
N SER A 582 9.57 -21.09 -4.02
CA SER A 582 8.81 -21.86 -5.00
C SER A 582 8.17 -23.09 -4.36
N ARG A 583 6.94 -23.45 -4.75
CA ARG A 583 6.31 -24.71 -4.32
C ARG A 583 7.08 -25.93 -4.82
N SER A 584 7.81 -25.80 -5.94
CA SER A 584 8.69 -26.85 -6.49
C SER A 584 9.81 -27.28 -5.53
N TYR A 585 10.14 -26.50 -4.50
CA TYR A 585 11.17 -26.83 -3.52
C TYR A 585 10.69 -27.72 -2.36
N GLY A 586 9.40 -28.08 -2.32
CA GLY A 586 8.82 -28.95 -1.29
C GLY A 586 9.59 -30.25 -0.97
N PRO A 587 10.18 -30.96 -1.96
CA PRO A 587 10.99 -32.15 -1.72
C PRO A 587 12.40 -31.91 -1.14
N ILE A 588 12.90 -30.67 -1.17
CA ILE A 588 14.26 -30.33 -0.71
C ILE A 588 14.29 -29.45 0.55
N CYS A 589 13.21 -28.75 0.89
CA CYS A 589 13.12 -27.92 2.10
C CYS A 589 12.95 -28.79 3.36
N ASP A 590 14.07 -29.28 3.88
CA ASP A 590 14.17 -30.21 5.02
C ASP A 590 14.23 -29.52 6.39
N GLN A 591 14.64 -28.27 6.44
CA GLN A 591 14.75 -27.47 7.67
C GLN A 591 13.52 -26.60 7.90
N VAL A 592 13.33 -26.16 9.15
CA VAL A 592 12.25 -25.27 9.59
C VAL A 592 12.84 -24.22 10.53
N THR A 593 12.37 -22.97 10.46
CA THR A 593 12.74 -21.92 11.42
C THR A 593 12.00 -22.04 12.75
N ASP A 594 12.64 -21.59 13.83
CA ASP A 594 12.02 -21.47 15.15
C ASP A 594 10.99 -20.32 15.18
N GLY A 595 9.81 -20.56 15.75
CA GLY A 595 8.69 -19.60 15.75
C GLY A 595 7.78 -19.83 14.54
N PRO A 596 7.69 -18.92 13.56
CA PRO A 596 6.98 -19.17 12.30
C PRO A 596 7.60 -20.37 11.59
N ALA A 597 6.79 -21.33 11.15
CA ALA A 597 7.26 -22.60 10.59
C ALA A 597 7.69 -22.49 9.10
N VAL A 598 8.55 -21.54 8.76
CA VAL A 598 9.07 -21.37 7.40
C VAL A 598 9.99 -22.55 7.06
N ARG A 599 9.56 -23.38 6.11
CA ARG A 599 10.36 -24.53 5.60
C ARG A 599 11.39 -24.06 4.59
N PHE A 600 12.64 -24.50 4.74
CA PHE A 600 13.76 -24.04 3.92
C PHE A 600 14.85 -25.08 3.67
N ALA A 601 15.79 -24.75 2.78
CA ALA A 601 17.09 -25.40 2.60
C ALA A 601 18.18 -24.37 2.24
N GLU A 602 19.41 -24.57 2.72
CA GLU A 602 20.58 -23.79 2.28
C GLU A 602 21.02 -24.27 0.88
N HIS A 603 21.23 -23.35 -0.05
CA HIS A 603 21.82 -23.63 -1.36
C HIS A 603 23.26 -23.09 -1.42
N ARG A 604 24.22 -23.99 -1.65
CA ARG A 604 25.64 -23.65 -1.73
C ARG A 604 26.05 -23.32 -3.16
N LEU A 605 26.37 -22.05 -3.40
CA LEU A 605 26.99 -21.57 -4.64
C LEU A 605 28.41 -22.15 -4.79
N SER A 606 28.88 -22.24 -6.04
CA SER A 606 30.30 -22.48 -6.31
C SER A 606 31.11 -21.18 -6.14
N GLU A 607 32.37 -21.29 -5.71
CA GLU A 607 33.28 -20.13 -5.67
C GLU A 607 33.53 -19.54 -7.07
N ALA A 608 33.39 -20.32 -8.14
CA ALA A 608 33.45 -19.81 -9.51
C ALA A 608 32.26 -18.88 -9.82
N THR A 609 31.04 -19.28 -9.43
CA THR A 609 29.82 -18.47 -9.54
C THR A 609 29.94 -17.19 -8.70
N MET A 610 30.39 -17.33 -7.45
CA MET A 610 30.61 -16.20 -6.52
C MET A 610 31.65 -15.21 -7.06
N ALA A 611 32.74 -15.70 -7.66
CA ALA A 611 33.80 -14.87 -8.24
C ALA A 611 33.37 -14.15 -9.52
N ASP A 612 32.62 -14.81 -10.42
CA ASP A 612 32.04 -14.17 -11.61
C ASP A 612 31.07 -13.04 -11.25
N TRP A 613 30.23 -13.24 -10.23
CA TRP A 613 29.32 -12.19 -9.77
C TRP A 613 30.05 -11.01 -9.09
N GLU A 614 31.11 -11.26 -8.30
CA GLU A 614 31.95 -10.19 -7.71
C GLU A 614 32.73 -9.44 -8.81
N LEU A 615 33.15 -10.14 -9.87
CA LEU A 615 33.73 -9.51 -11.05
C LEU A 615 32.70 -8.60 -11.75
N CYS A 616 31.45 -9.03 -11.92
CA CYS A 616 30.40 -8.21 -12.56
C CYS A 616 30.15 -6.85 -11.87
N VAL A 617 30.37 -6.74 -10.54
CA VAL A 617 30.23 -5.48 -9.78
C VAL A 617 31.39 -4.50 -10.00
N THR A 618 32.56 -5.00 -10.39
CA THR A 618 33.81 -4.22 -10.52
C THR A 618 34.25 -4.01 -11.97
N ASN A 619 34.06 -5.02 -12.81
CA ASN A 619 34.24 -5.03 -14.26
C ASN A 619 33.01 -5.68 -14.91
N PRO A 620 31.91 -4.94 -15.13
CA PRO A 620 30.68 -5.48 -15.69
C PRO A 620 30.89 -6.07 -17.09
N ASP A 621 30.18 -7.16 -17.35
CA ASP A 621 30.19 -7.87 -18.63
C ASP A 621 29.51 -7.03 -19.73
N THR A 622 30.33 -6.33 -20.52
CA THR A 622 29.86 -5.41 -21.57
C THR A 622 29.22 -6.13 -22.75
N GLU A 623 29.56 -7.40 -23.02
CA GLU A 623 28.93 -8.20 -24.06
C GLU A 623 27.51 -8.59 -23.64
N MET A 624 27.33 -9.07 -22.39
CA MET A 624 26.02 -9.35 -21.82
C MET A 624 25.14 -8.10 -21.76
N LEU A 625 25.67 -6.97 -21.24
CA LEU A 625 24.93 -5.70 -21.21
C LEU A 625 24.48 -5.26 -22.62
N THR A 626 25.35 -5.38 -23.62
CA THR A 626 25.04 -5.01 -25.01
C THR A 626 24.00 -5.95 -25.64
N ALA A 627 24.14 -7.26 -25.44
CA ALA A 627 23.18 -8.25 -25.94
C ALA A 627 21.78 -8.09 -25.31
N CYS A 628 21.73 -7.77 -24.01
CA CYS A 628 20.50 -7.44 -23.29
C CYS A 628 19.92 -6.06 -23.65
N ARG A 629 20.70 -5.19 -24.31
CA ARG A 629 20.43 -3.77 -24.62
C ARG A 629 20.27 -2.90 -23.36
N LEU A 630 21.05 -3.17 -22.32
CA LEU A 630 20.95 -2.49 -21.03
C LEU A 630 21.63 -1.12 -21.04
N HIS A 631 20.93 -0.11 -20.53
CA HIS A 631 21.45 1.22 -20.24
C HIS A 631 20.77 1.80 -18.99
N LEU A 632 21.30 2.90 -18.46
CA LEU A 632 20.61 3.64 -17.38
C LEU A 632 19.36 4.36 -17.94
N PRO A 633 18.38 4.75 -17.08
CA PRO A 633 17.19 5.48 -17.51
C PRO A 633 17.52 6.68 -18.39
N LEU A 634 16.91 6.78 -19.58
CA LEU A 634 17.13 7.87 -20.54
C LEU A 634 16.60 9.21 -20.02
N PRO A 635 16.90 10.37 -20.68
CA PRO A 635 16.28 11.65 -20.33
C PRO A 635 14.75 11.60 -20.45
N ASN A 636 14.04 11.91 -19.38
CA ASN A 636 12.59 11.81 -19.36
C ASN A 636 11.90 13.02 -20.03
N GLN A 637 11.37 12.80 -21.23
CA GLN A 637 10.68 13.82 -22.04
C GLN A 637 9.36 14.35 -21.45
N PHE A 638 8.75 13.61 -20.52
CA PHE A 638 7.48 13.94 -19.88
C PHE A 638 7.64 14.84 -18.64
N VAL A 639 8.87 15.15 -18.23
CA VAL A 639 9.13 16.09 -17.13
C VAL A 639 8.59 17.47 -17.49
N SER A 640 7.56 17.89 -16.76
CA SER A 640 6.88 19.15 -17.03
C SER A 640 7.74 20.36 -16.67
N GLU A 641 7.63 21.39 -17.51
CA GLU A 641 8.36 22.65 -17.39
C GLU A 641 7.42 23.83 -17.14
N GLN A 642 6.21 23.78 -17.71
CA GLN A 642 5.22 24.84 -17.59
C GLN A 642 4.16 24.50 -16.54
N PHE A 643 3.85 25.47 -15.68
CA PHE A 643 2.89 25.32 -14.57
C PHE A 643 1.92 26.50 -14.49
N ASN A 644 1.68 27.15 -15.63
CA ASN A 644 0.80 28.31 -15.75
C ASN A 644 -0.66 27.83 -15.84
N VAL A 645 -1.48 28.29 -14.90
CA VAL A 645 -2.91 27.93 -14.84
C VAL A 645 -3.73 29.16 -15.23
N PRO A 646 -4.31 29.22 -16.45
CA PRO A 646 -5.22 30.32 -16.79
C PRO A 646 -6.44 30.28 -15.87
N SER A 647 -6.97 31.45 -15.52
CA SER A 647 -8.20 31.51 -14.72
C SER A 647 -9.41 31.01 -15.52
N PRO A 648 -10.50 30.59 -14.86
CA PRO A 648 -11.73 30.21 -15.56
C PRO A 648 -12.24 31.30 -16.51
N GLY A 649 -12.17 32.57 -16.11
CA GLY A 649 -12.62 33.69 -16.94
C GLY A 649 -11.74 33.99 -18.15
N GLU A 650 -10.51 33.47 -18.20
CA GLU A 650 -9.66 33.53 -19.39
C GLU A 650 -9.95 32.32 -20.30
N ALA A 651 -9.88 31.11 -19.74
CA ALA A 651 -10.08 29.86 -20.50
C ALA A 651 -11.45 29.79 -21.20
N TYR A 652 -12.55 30.20 -20.55
CA TYR A 652 -13.86 30.24 -21.20
C TYR A 652 -13.97 31.35 -22.25
N ARG A 653 -13.29 32.49 -22.06
CA ARG A 653 -13.25 33.58 -23.05
C ARG A 653 -12.48 33.19 -24.32
N GLU A 654 -11.39 32.43 -24.18
CA GLU A 654 -10.65 31.85 -25.31
C GLU A 654 -11.52 30.88 -26.13
N MET A 655 -12.48 30.21 -25.48
CA MET A 655 -13.51 29.39 -26.14
C MET A 655 -14.72 30.20 -26.68
N GLY A 656 -14.68 31.53 -26.64
CA GLY A 656 -15.78 32.40 -27.08
C GLY A 656 -16.99 32.45 -26.13
N LEU A 657 -16.86 31.95 -24.90
CA LEU A 657 -17.93 31.92 -23.90
C LEU A 657 -17.82 33.11 -22.94
N GLU A 658 -18.87 33.94 -22.87
CA GLU A 658 -18.88 35.14 -22.01
C GLU A 658 -19.05 34.83 -20.51
N CYS A 659 -19.56 33.64 -20.17
CA CYS A 659 -19.86 33.24 -18.79
C CYS A 659 -19.01 32.05 -18.33
N VAL A 660 -18.74 31.99 -17.01
CA VAL A 660 -18.04 30.88 -16.36
C VAL A 660 -19.09 29.93 -15.76
N PRO A 661 -19.34 28.74 -16.34
CA PRO A 661 -20.36 27.81 -15.86
C PRO A 661 -20.03 27.23 -14.48
N GLU A 662 -21.08 26.80 -13.76
CA GLU A 662 -20.99 26.16 -12.44
C GLU A 662 -20.72 24.65 -12.53
N TYR A 663 -21.11 24.02 -13.65
CA TYR A 663 -21.00 22.59 -13.92
C TYR A 663 -20.30 22.35 -15.27
N PRO A 664 -19.87 21.11 -15.58
CA PRO A 664 -19.36 20.78 -16.92
C PRO A 664 -20.36 21.10 -18.02
N VAL A 665 -19.88 21.74 -19.08
CA VAL A 665 -20.69 22.12 -20.24
C VAL A 665 -20.42 21.16 -21.41
N ARG A 666 -21.47 20.78 -22.12
CA ARG A 666 -21.32 20.11 -23.42
C ARG A 666 -20.84 21.13 -24.44
N LEU A 667 -19.72 20.85 -25.10
CA LEU A 667 -19.27 21.62 -26.26
C LEU A 667 -19.99 21.11 -27.52
N LEU A 668 -20.30 22.02 -28.42
CA LEU A 668 -20.79 21.73 -29.77
C LEU A 668 -19.68 22.19 -30.73
N VAL A 669 -19.02 21.25 -31.40
CA VAL A 669 -17.88 21.60 -32.27
C VAL A 669 -18.38 22.04 -33.65
N GLY A 670 -19.49 21.46 -34.13
CA GLY A 670 -20.07 21.79 -35.43
C GLY A 670 -19.28 21.23 -36.61
N ASP A 671 -18.29 20.37 -36.33
CA ASP A 671 -17.53 19.61 -37.29
C ASP A 671 -18.00 18.14 -37.26
N PRO A 672 -18.66 17.63 -38.30
CA PRO A 672 -19.07 16.23 -38.38
C PRO A 672 -17.93 15.21 -38.21
N ALA A 673 -16.67 15.59 -38.46
CA ALA A 673 -15.52 14.73 -38.23
C ALA A 673 -15.18 14.55 -36.73
N VAL A 674 -15.63 15.49 -35.89
CA VAL A 674 -15.47 15.47 -34.42
C VAL A 674 -16.77 15.03 -33.73
N ASP A 675 -17.92 15.62 -34.09
CA ASP A 675 -19.21 15.36 -33.46
C ASP A 675 -19.66 13.88 -33.61
N ARG A 676 -19.12 13.14 -34.60
CA ARG A 676 -19.30 11.68 -34.75
C ARG A 676 -18.72 10.83 -33.60
N PHE A 677 -17.81 11.38 -32.80
CA PHE A 677 -17.23 10.70 -31.63
C PHE A 677 -18.07 10.89 -30.35
N GLY A 678 -19.24 11.54 -30.45
CA GLY A 678 -20.17 11.70 -29.34
C GLY A 678 -20.02 13.03 -28.59
N PRO A 679 -20.66 13.15 -27.41
CA PRO A 679 -20.76 14.43 -26.69
C PRO A 679 -19.47 14.78 -25.93
N LEU A 680 -18.74 15.78 -26.42
CA LEU A 680 -17.60 16.37 -25.70
C LEU A 680 -18.10 17.23 -24.52
N PHE A 681 -17.58 17.00 -23.32
CA PHE A 681 -17.81 17.83 -22.14
C PHE A 681 -16.52 18.51 -21.66
N TYR A 682 -16.63 19.77 -21.25
CA TYR A 682 -15.50 20.55 -20.71
C TYR A 682 -15.85 21.20 -19.38
N TYR A 683 -14.86 21.25 -18.48
CA TYR A 683 -14.92 22.00 -17.23
C TYR A 683 -13.54 22.48 -16.80
N LYS A 684 -13.32 23.79 -16.80
CA LYS A 684 -12.15 24.41 -16.17
C LYS A 684 -12.33 24.44 -14.65
N ASP A 685 -11.39 23.83 -13.91
CA ASP A 685 -11.43 23.84 -12.44
C ASP A 685 -11.48 25.27 -11.86
N ARG A 686 -12.23 25.38 -10.76
CA ARG A 686 -12.49 26.61 -9.99
C ARG A 686 -11.99 26.51 -8.54
N LYS A 687 -11.73 25.31 -8.01
CA LYS A 687 -11.39 25.05 -6.60
C LYS A 687 -9.88 24.96 -6.38
N PHE A 688 -9.24 23.94 -6.94
CA PHE A 688 -7.87 23.53 -6.61
C PHE A 688 -6.81 24.40 -7.28
N LYS A 689 -7.07 24.86 -8.53
CA LYS A 689 -6.22 25.78 -9.31
C LYS A 689 -4.78 25.26 -9.51
N THR A 690 -4.59 23.95 -9.45
CA THR A 690 -3.32 23.27 -9.74
C THR A 690 -3.05 23.21 -11.25
N PRO A 691 -1.79 23.04 -11.67
CA PRO A 691 -1.43 22.82 -13.08
C PRO A 691 -1.71 21.38 -13.53
N ARG A 692 -2.85 20.81 -13.10
CA ARG A 692 -3.28 19.46 -13.45
C ARG A 692 -4.53 19.51 -14.34
N ALA A 693 -4.68 18.48 -15.17
CA ALA A 693 -5.87 18.24 -15.98
C ALA A 693 -6.21 16.76 -15.98
N VAL A 694 -7.49 16.45 -16.25
CA VAL A 694 -8.03 15.09 -16.34
C VAL A 694 -8.77 14.98 -17.66
N VAL A 695 -8.36 14.06 -18.52
CA VAL A 695 -9.05 13.67 -19.76
C VAL A 695 -9.70 12.31 -19.52
N ARG A 696 -10.93 12.14 -20.00
CA ARG A 696 -11.67 10.87 -19.96
C ARG A 696 -12.34 10.65 -21.30
N VAL A 697 -12.16 9.47 -21.87
CA VAL A 697 -12.78 8.99 -23.11
C VAL A 697 -13.53 7.71 -22.78
N SER A 698 -14.75 7.57 -23.28
CA SER A 698 -15.53 6.33 -23.22
C SER A 698 -15.68 5.80 -24.65
N LEU A 699 -15.31 4.54 -24.85
CA LEU A 699 -15.45 3.81 -26.10
C LEU A 699 -16.56 2.79 -25.91
N ASP A 700 -17.78 3.23 -26.22
CA ASP A 700 -19.01 2.48 -25.93
C ASP A 700 -19.35 1.57 -27.13
N SER A 701 -19.42 0.26 -26.91
CA SER A 701 -19.68 -0.76 -27.93
C SER A 701 -20.55 -1.90 -27.36
N PRO A 702 -21.79 -2.10 -27.85
CA PRO A 702 -22.68 -3.15 -27.34
C PRO A 702 -22.12 -4.56 -27.59
N VAL A 703 -21.28 -4.72 -28.61
CA VAL A 703 -20.66 -5.99 -29.02
C VAL A 703 -19.91 -6.68 -27.87
N ILE A 704 -19.37 -5.92 -26.92
CA ILE A 704 -18.64 -6.48 -25.77
C ILE A 704 -19.53 -7.39 -24.91
N CYS A 705 -20.84 -7.11 -24.83
CA CYS A 705 -21.82 -7.89 -24.06
C CYS A 705 -22.62 -8.90 -24.90
N GLU A 706 -22.42 -8.96 -26.23
CA GLU A 706 -23.20 -9.85 -27.11
C GLU A 706 -22.91 -11.34 -26.87
N SER A 707 -21.75 -11.67 -26.30
CA SER A 707 -21.39 -13.02 -25.88
C SER A 707 -20.37 -13.01 -24.72
N LEU A 708 -20.30 -14.12 -23.98
CA LEU A 708 -19.23 -14.35 -23.00
C LEU A 708 -17.85 -14.29 -23.68
N GLU A 709 -17.72 -14.88 -24.86
CA GLU A 709 -16.49 -14.86 -25.68
C GLU A 709 -16.02 -13.43 -25.97
N ASN A 710 -16.91 -12.52 -26.37
CA ASN A 710 -16.56 -11.13 -26.64
C ASN A 710 -16.08 -10.40 -25.38
N SER A 711 -16.74 -10.63 -24.24
CA SER A 711 -16.33 -10.06 -22.95
C SER A 711 -14.95 -10.59 -22.52
N THR A 712 -14.74 -11.90 -22.54
CA THR A 712 -13.45 -12.53 -22.20
C THR A 712 -12.32 -12.06 -23.11
N LEU A 713 -12.56 -11.95 -24.43
CA LEU A 713 -11.58 -11.42 -25.38
C LEU A 713 -11.22 -9.96 -25.10
N VAL A 714 -12.18 -9.12 -24.69
CA VAL A 714 -11.91 -7.73 -24.31
C VAL A 714 -11.11 -7.63 -23.01
N HIS A 715 -11.42 -8.45 -21.99
CA HIS A 715 -10.64 -8.50 -20.74
C HIS A 715 -9.20 -8.95 -20.99
N LEU A 716 -9.00 -10.02 -21.75
CA LEU A 716 -7.67 -10.51 -22.13
C LEU A 716 -6.90 -9.47 -22.96
N TRP A 717 -7.57 -8.82 -23.92
CA TRP A 717 -6.96 -7.74 -24.71
C TRP A 717 -6.55 -6.55 -23.84
N LEU A 718 -7.40 -6.12 -22.90
CA LEU A 718 -7.10 -5.01 -21.98
C LEU A 718 -5.87 -5.32 -21.10
N TYR A 719 -5.80 -6.52 -20.53
CA TYR A 719 -4.64 -6.95 -19.74
C TYR A 719 -3.35 -6.99 -20.57
N MET A 720 -3.41 -7.53 -21.79
CA MET A 720 -2.28 -7.51 -22.72
C MET A 720 -1.89 -6.10 -23.16
N PHE A 721 -2.87 -5.21 -23.36
CA PHE A 721 -2.67 -3.83 -23.81
C PHE A 721 -2.00 -2.99 -22.72
N ASP A 722 -2.50 -3.04 -21.48
CA ASP A 722 -1.87 -2.35 -20.35
C ASP A 722 -0.45 -2.88 -20.06
N PHE A 723 -0.23 -4.20 -20.13
CA PHE A 723 1.11 -4.77 -19.98
C PHE A 723 2.11 -4.19 -20.99
N GLN A 724 1.70 -3.96 -22.25
CA GLN A 724 2.57 -3.29 -23.24
C GLN A 724 2.70 -1.78 -22.98
N LEU A 725 1.62 -1.08 -22.66
CA LEU A 725 1.63 0.37 -22.37
C LEU A 725 2.50 0.72 -21.16
N SER A 726 2.48 -0.11 -20.11
CA SER A 726 3.16 0.13 -18.83
C SER A 726 4.66 0.46 -19.01
N LYS A 727 5.31 -0.20 -19.97
CA LYS A 727 6.72 0.01 -20.34
C LYS A 727 6.94 1.35 -21.03
N GLU A 728 6.19 1.62 -22.09
CA GLU A 728 6.40 2.81 -22.95
C GLU A 728 5.96 4.10 -22.24
N LEU A 729 4.91 4.01 -21.40
CA LEU A 729 4.39 5.11 -20.60
C LEU A 729 5.02 5.22 -19.20
N TYR A 730 5.94 4.33 -18.80
CA TYR A 730 6.61 4.40 -17.50
C TYR A 730 7.23 5.77 -17.22
N ALA A 731 7.88 6.37 -18.22
CA ALA A 731 8.47 7.70 -18.12
C ALA A 731 7.42 8.80 -17.89
N ALA A 732 6.21 8.65 -18.42
CA ALA A 732 5.09 9.56 -18.19
C ALA A 732 4.57 9.43 -16.75
N VAL A 733 4.34 8.21 -16.28
CA VAL A 733 3.89 7.92 -14.90
C VAL A 733 4.87 8.49 -13.88
N GLU A 734 6.17 8.26 -14.08
CA GLU A 734 7.26 8.79 -13.24
C GLU A 734 7.39 10.33 -13.27
N ALA A 735 6.79 10.99 -14.27
CA ALA A 735 6.68 12.44 -14.36
C ALA A 735 5.33 12.99 -13.82
N TYR A 736 4.54 12.15 -13.13
CA TYR A 736 3.18 12.43 -12.65
C TYR A 736 2.18 12.70 -13.79
N LEU A 737 2.30 11.93 -14.89
CA LEU A 737 1.25 11.73 -15.91
C LEU A 737 0.75 10.29 -15.80
N TRP A 738 -0.31 10.09 -15.04
CA TRP A 738 -0.93 8.79 -14.83
C TRP A 738 -1.98 8.50 -15.90
N TYR A 739 -2.14 7.23 -16.25
CA TYR A 739 -3.17 6.75 -17.15
C TYR A 739 -3.88 5.53 -16.56
N GLU A 740 -5.09 5.26 -17.04
CA GLU A 740 -5.95 4.16 -16.63
C GLU A 740 -6.79 3.74 -17.83
N VAL A 741 -6.77 2.45 -18.18
CA VAL A 741 -7.63 1.87 -19.21
C VAL A 741 -8.42 0.74 -18.58
N LEU A 742 -9.74 0.89 -18.51
CA LEU A 742 -10.64 -0.03 -17.81
C LEU A 742 -11.78 -0.47 -18.72
N TYR A 743 -12.19 -1.73 -18.59
CA TYR A 743 -13.57 -2.10 -18.89
C TYR A 743 -14.47 -1.47 -17.83
N VAL A 744 -15.61 -0.91 -18.25
CA VAL A 744 -16.66 -0.41 -17.36
C VAL A 744 -18.00 -0.85 -17.91
N GLU A 745 -18.69 -1.64 -17.10
CA GLU A 745 -19.88 -2.37 -17.48
C GLU A 745 -21.09 -1.46 -17.80
N PRO A 746 -21.99 -1.92 -18.69
CA PRO A 746 -21.85 -3.14 -19.49
C PRO A 746 -20.87 -2.97 -20.66
N PHE A 747 -20.97 -1.87 -21.40
CA PHE A 747 -20.54 -1.83 -22.80
C PHE A 747 -19.36 -0.89 -23.09
N SER A 748 -18.63 -0.38 -22.10
CA SER A 748 -17.67 0.72 -22.31
C SER A 748 -16.22 0.35 -21.98
N ILE A 749 -15.28 0.75 -22.85
CA ILE A 749 -13.86 0.81 -22.51
C ILE A 749 -13.53 2.28 -22.19
N ARG A 750 -13.12 2.54 -20.95
CA ARG A 750 -12.82 3.88 -20.44
C ARG A 750 -11.33 4.12 -20.38
N ILE A 751 -10.87 5.12 -21.12
CA ILE A 751 -9.50 5.65 -21.02
C ILE A 751 -9.54 6.92 -20.18
N ARG A 752 -8.70 6.99 -19.16
CA ARG A 752 -8.46 8.19 -18.34
C ARG A 752 -6.98 8.53 -18.37
N VAL A 753 -6.66 9.81 -18.49
CA VAL A 753 -5.29 10.33 -18.41
C VAL A 753 -5.32 11.59 -17.55
N GLU A 754 -4.45 11.67 -16.54
CA GLU A 754 -4.37 12.83 -15.67
C GLU A 754 -2.97 13.10 -15.12
N GLY A 755 -2.69 14.38 -14.88
CA GLY A 755 -1.35 14.82 -14.53
C GLY A 755 -1.11 16.26 -14.89
N TYR A 756 0.17 16.65 -14.96
CA TYR A 756 0.56 18.01 -15.31
C TYR A 756 0.18 18.39 -16.75
N ASN A 757 -0.51 19.52 -16.91
CA ASN A 757 -1.16 19.88 -18.17
C ASN A 757 -0.20 20.23 -19.31
N ASP A 758 1.07 20.53 -19.02
CA ASP A 758 2.14 20.83 -20.01
C ASP A 758 2.51 19.64 -20.88
N LYS A 759 2.34 18.41 -20.36
CA LYS A 759 2.76 17.16 -21.02
C LYS A 759 1.62 16.15 -21.20
N LEU A 760 0.38 16.53 -20.88
CA LEU A 760 -0.80 15.69 -21.08
C LEU A 760 -1.12 15.43 -22.58
N PHE A 761 -0.70 16.35 -23.45
CA PHE A 761 -0.84 16.26 -24.90
C PHE A 761 0.52 16.38 -25.58
N VAL A 762 1.37 15.35 -25.43
CA VAL A 762 2.58 15.24 -26.27
C VAL A 762 2.13 14.90 -27.69
N SER A 763 2.10 15.89 -28.57
CA SER A 763 2.06 15.65 -30.02
C SER A 763 3.41 15.11 -30.47
N ASP A 764 3.43 14.01 -31.21
CA ASP A 764 4.62 13.56 -31.93
C ASP A 764 4.96 14.55 -33.06
N SER A 765 5.71 15.59 -32.70
CA SER A 765 6.41 16.46 -33.63
C SER A 765 7.83 15.90 -33.86
N CYS A 766 7.88 14.73 -34.49
CA CYS A 766 9.10 13.97 -34.80
C CYS A 766 9.00 13.41 -36.23
#